data_AF-A0A2J0MYH8-F1
#
_entry.id   AF-A0A2J0MYH8-F1
#
_cell.length_a   1.000
_cell.length_b   1.000
_cell.length_c   1.000
_cell.angle_alpha   90.00
_cell.angle_beta   90.00
_cell.angle_gamma   90.00
#
_symmetry.space_group_name_H-M   'P 1'
#
loop_
_entity.id
_entity.type
_entity.pdbx_description
1 polymer ?
#
loop_
_entity_poly.entity_id
_entity_poly.type
_entity_poly.pdbx_seq_one_letter_code
_entity_poly.pdbx_strand_id
1 'polypeptide(L)'
;GTFREYVPDISNEELESLRQGIKEDNPLYKKIIKARVREYLSEYDIRGHDDHSNLAPNKHQYFLSEKDEEYFLKKLGYADDLFKYIYIRNPIANELNEKIGAIALEFLKDKETQTLAVGYITAKPELLDEKTKDALARIFSDALPDEEKASIQSIALSDFEQGDGRFIVSIAKYCYKGSRDFNNLLLKAGEKLLEFPEEKIQSMDAELFSLISNSYASNPDVFKNAVLFVAKYAGKASDVLHQYVYYFRDPETAKILQDMDTRMQNPQDSISGFKDFYINEHMIDFLREHPDKYQDALSLAEEGHLNNKSLQQFVLQSLEKIVSLPREKREHYIMLMQKVDQSPSQEIQHLKNQLLAELADAEDPEKAFKEIEDIFIKNNLPIAGKVYKVFQVMYPPEKMEQALISLNLSPVLTQSRAKARYYTVYRDLLKTHIQTGNQSLKNYLEVLHSGQHILDRADQNGIDSLEELEKKELGAFLAKMETLFANSLLGKRSDRTIDSSKPLEERYAVLREELGCAQDQPIAARISELFLKPIGMRSVEQVLEAMAQSKEQANARSRAMAHNAQDNQLEIEPGDLLKGVDPHYIEDILQNGSVAKEYLGASAVSDQTPFDTDLSLVEQKDIQEDGFKGAVEESIAKTHGDLLFVIKDRGQFQRTNKEEKTKYDSEKYELFQTGGSKHYGIRTGFPATEIDFMVVKGFFAENDRQIEDLYIEIAQNGYYIPITNEAGEIIFSLQDFEAYRSIYAGLDRFEGAQLAVMVSDENDANYHEISDIAKKIEDGRQAVEQASNKVQEIIKQALSNSAIELKDKFDSGILGAQMYDTGSTGRHTNLSDNFDFDFAVRVDDKDFEKVGQVVAEIIAHFNPEENGSHSDEGGKSYQLRAFKVSGIANEPIDVDITFVNKSSPDVFGSHGAAGEKLEHIKQTQGEDAYTSVLANIVLAKTVLKQGEAYKKLEHGGIGGIGVENWILENKGNAIEAFQSFYRSAHDKSGTL
;
A
#
# COMPACT_ATOMS: atom_id res chain seq x y z
N GLY A 1 -13.44 -25.27 65.22
CA GLY A 1 -12.43 -26.30 65.53
C GLY A 1 -11.99 -26.92 64.23
N THR A 2 -12.65 -28.00 63.82
CA THR A 2 -12.39 -28.77 62.59
C THR A 2 -12.44 -27.93 61.29
N PHE A 3 -13.32 -26.94 61.19
CA PHE A 3 -13.47 -26.14 59.96
C PHE A 3 -12.25 -25.25 59.61
N ARG A 4 -11.43 -24.88 60.61
CA ARG A 4 -10.21 -24.09 60.39
C ARG A 4 -9.08 -24.90 59.76
N GLU A 5 -9.14 -26.23 59.79
CA GLU A 5 -8.17 -27.06 59.07
C GLU A 5 -8.39 -27.03 57.55
N TYR A 6 -9.63 -26.84 57.10
CA TYR A 6 -10.00 -26.86 55.67
C TYR A 6 -10.05 -25.47 55.03
N VAL A 7 -10.27 -24.42 55.84
CA VAL A 7 -10.19 -23.01 55.41
C VAL A 7 -9.36 -22.24 56.44
N PRO A 8 -8.01 -22.20 56.27
CA PRO A 8 -7.10 -21.71 57.31
C PRO A 8 -7.34 -20.26 57.74
N ASP A 9 -7.80 -19.43 56.81
CA ASP A 9 -7.90 -17.98 56.99
C ASP A 9 -9.31 -17.49 57.40
N ILE A 10 -10.20 -18.39 57.85
CA ILE A 10 -11.57 -18.00 58.22
C ILE A 10 -11.62 -17.17 59.52
N SER A 11 -12.20 -15.98 59.42
CA SER A 11 -12.32 -15.04 60.54
C SER A 11 -13.32 -15.54 61.58
N ASN A 12 -13.22 -15.02 62.82
CA ASN A 12 -14.20 -15.37 63.87
C ASN A 12 -15.62 -14.86 63.54
N GLU A 13 -15.75 -13.74 62.81
CA GLU A 13 -17.05 -13.19 62.37
C GLU A 13 -17.68 -14.03 61.24
N GLU A 14 -16.86 -14.59 60.35
CA GLU A 14 -17.30 -15.53 59.31
C GLU A 14 -17.77 -16.86 59.91
N LEU A 15 -17.05 -17.35 60.93
CA LEU A 15 -17.43 -18.55 61.69
C LEU A 15 -18.76 -18.37 62.45
N GLU A 16 -19.04 -17.16 62.93
CA GLU A 16 -20.30 -16.86 63.62
C GLU A 16 -21.45 -16.67 62.60
N SER A 17 -21.17 -16.15 61.41
CA SER A 17 -22.12 -16.08 60.29
C SER A 17 -22.54 -17.48 59.80
N LEU A 18 -21.61 -18.44 59.80
CA LEU A 18 -21.87 -19.86 59.55
C LEU A 18 -22.90 -20.47 60.51
N ARG A 19 -22.86 -20.07 61.80
CA ARG A 19 -23.80 -20.54 62.83
C ARG A 19 -25.19 -19.93 62.70
N GLN A 20 -25.31 -18.80 62.00
CA GLN A 20 -26.56 -18.10 61.77
C GLN A 20 -27.21 -18.45 60.42
N GLY A 21 -26.53 -19.24 59.57
CA GLY A 21 -26.98 -19.66 58.24
C GLY A 21 -26.57 -18.67 57.15
N ILE A 22 -26.03 -19.17 56.02
CA ILE A 22 -25.39 -18.35 54.99
C ILE A 22 -26.07 -18.50 53.62
N LYS A 23 -26.62 -17.44 53.04
CA LYS A 23 -27.22 -17.49 51.69
C LYS A 23 -26.19 -17.85 50.59
N GLU A 24 -26.64 -18.42 49.47
CA GLU A 24 -25.80 -18.86 48.34
C GLU A 24 -24.94 -17.76 47.70
N ASP A 25 -25.41 -16.51 47.76
CA ASP A 25 -24.72 -15.32 47.28
C ASP A 25 -23.62 -14.84 48.24
N ASN A 26 -23.52 -15.43 49.43
CA ASN A 26 -22.49 -15.07 50.39
C ASN A 26 -21.10 -15.60 49.95
N PRO A 27 -20.07 -14.75 49.92
CA PRO A 27 -18.70 -15.15 49.54
C PRO A 27 -18.16 -16.35 50.33
N LEU A 28 -18.60 -16.51 51.58
CA LEU A 28 -18.22 -17.62 52.44
C LEU A 28 -18.75 -18.97 51.94
N TYR A 29 -19.94 -19.01 51.33
CA TYR A 29 -20.52 -20.22 50.73
C TYR A 29 -19.66 -20.73 49.57
N LYS A 30 -19.21 -19.82 48.69
CA LYS A 30 -18.31 -20.13 47.57
C LYS A 30 -16.93 -20.64 48.05
N LYS A 31 -16.39 -20.08 49.13
CA LYS A 31 -15.14 -20.55 49.75
C LYS A 31 -15.27 -22.00 50.25
N ILE A 32 -16.41 -22.36 50.82
CA ILE A 32 -16.69 -23.70 51.36
C ILE A 32 -16.83 -24.74 50.23
N ILE A 33 -17.59 -24.42 49.17
CA ILE A 33 -17.73 -25.28 47.99
C ILE A 33 -16.35 -25.55 47.35
N LYS A 34 -15.52 -24.52 47.15
CA LYS A 34 -14.17 -24.67 46.59
C LYS A 34 -13.27 -25.59 47.44
N ALA A 35 -13.33 -25.48 48.76
CA ALA A 35 -12.54 -26.33 49.67
C ALA A 35 -12.98 -27.80 49.60
N ARG A 36 -14.30 -28.05 49.54
CA ARG A 36 -14.86 -29.42 49.54
C ARG A 36 -14.75 -30.14 48.20
N VAL A 37 -14.65 -29.39 47.10
CA VAL A 37 -14.34 -29.92 45.78
C VAL A 37 -12.85 -30.28 45.65
N ARG A 38 -11.92 -29.48 46.23
CA ARG A 38 -10.47 -29.81 46.27
C ARG A 38 -10.20 -31.14 46.99
N GLU A 39 -10.61 -31.22 48.26
CA GLU A 39 -11.49 -32.29 48.73
C GLU A 39 -11.56 -33.64 48.01
N TYR A 40 -12.74 -33.79 47.40
CA TYR A 40 -13.19 -34.89 46.57
C TYR A 40 -12.24 -35.23 45.40
N LEU A 41 -11.58 -34.22 44.82
CA LEU A 41 -10.63 -34.42 43.73
C LEU A 41 -9.26 -34.93 44.22
N SER A 42 -8.89 -34.67 45.48
CA SER A 42 -7.66 -35.19 46.09
C SER A 42 -7.79 -36.65 46.58
N GLU A 43 -9.01 -37.10 46.92
CA GLU A 43 -9.29 -38.51 47.27
C GLU A 43 -9.33 -39.44 46.04
N TYR A 44 -9.43 -38.88 44.84
CA TYR A 44 -9.37 -39.62 43.56
C TYR A 44 -8.10 -39.27 42.77
N ASP A 45 -6.93 -39.37 43.42
CA ASP A 45 -5.64 -39.26 42.74
C ASP A 45 -5.53 -40.30 41.62
N ILE A 46 -5.71 -39.82 40.39
CA ILE A 46 -5.49 -40.54 39.14
C ILE A 46 -3.98 -40.64 38.94
N ARG A 47 -3.36 -41.61 39.60
CA ARG A 47 -2.07 -42.17 39.17
C ARG A 47 -2.06 -43.68 39.37
N GLY A 48 -2.36 -44.37 38.25
CA GLY A 48 -1.96 -45.73 37.91
C GLY A 48 -1.92 -46.78 39.01
N HIS A 49 -2.89 -47.70 38.98
CA HIS A 49 -2.62 -49.08 39.38
C HIS A 49 -3.51 -50.04 38.59
N ASP A 50 -2.86 -50.79 37.69
CA ASP A 50 -3.25 -52.16 37.36
C ASP A 50 -3.41 -52.92 38.69
N ASP A 51 -4.61 -53.43 38.98
CA ASP A 51 -4.90 -54.86 39.15
C ASP A 51 -6.27 -55.07 39.80
N HIS A 52 -6.91 -56.19 39.47
CA HIS A 52 -8.14 -56.64 40.09
C HIS A 52 -7.95 -56.94 41.59
N SER A 53 -8.86 -56.48 42.46
CA SER A 53 -9.59 -57.30 43.45
C SER A 53 -10.03 -56.56 44.73
N ASN A 54 -11.21 -56.96 45.24
CA ASN A 54 -11.66 -56.92 46.64
C ASN A 54 -12.17 -55.58 47.23
N LEU A 55 -13.50 -55.38 47.24
CA LEU A 55 -14.38 -55.76 48.38
C LEU A 55 -15.82 -55.24 48.21
N ALA A 56 -16.77 -56.12 48.53
CA ALA A 56 -18.20 -55.85 48.66
C ALA A 56 -18.62 -55.81 50.17
N PRO A 57 -19.90 -55.80 50.56
CA PRO A 57 -20.58 -54.70 51.27
C PRO A 57 -20.99 -55.04 52.73
N ASN A 58 -21.50 -54.05 53.50
CA ASN A 58 -22.65 -54.13 54.44
C ASN A 58 -22.53 -53.15 55.65
N LYS A 59 -23.56 -52.29 55.88
CA LYS A 59 -24.47 -52.31 57.06
C LYS A 59 -25.24 -50.98 57.31
N HIS A 60 -26.58 -51.12 57.39
CA HIS A 60 -27.58 -50.45 58.25
C HIS A 60 -28.57 -49.43 57.63
N GLN A 61 -29.84 -49.88 57.59
CA GLN A 61 -31.11 -49.12 57.55
C GLN A 61 -31.47 -48.58 58.95
N TYR A 62 -32.31 -47.54 59.07
CA TYR A 62 -33.60 -47.51 59.81
C TYR A 62 -34.36 -46.18 59.57
N PHE A 63 -35.71 -46.26 59.64
CA PHE A 63 -36.76 -45.34 59.15
C PHE A 63 -37.10 -44.14 60.06
N LEU A 64 -37.67 -43.07 59.49
CA LEU A 64 -38.60 -42.13 60.16
C LEU A 64 -39.80 -41.77 59.25
N SER A 65 -40.94 -41.48 59.89
CA SER A 65 -42.29 -41.27 59.31
C SER A 65 -42.63 -39.82 58.94
N GLU A 66 -43.60 -39.63 58.03
CA GLU A 66 -44.06 -38.38 57.36
C GLU A 66 -44.34 -37.14 58.25
N LYS A 67 -44.46 -37.24 59.57
CA LYS A 67 -44.73 -36.08 60.45
C LYS A 67 -43.49 -35.43 61.08
N ASP A 68 -42.35 -36.11 61.06
CA ASP A 68 -41.05 -35.48 61.37
C ASP A 68 -40.38 -34.93 60.10
N GLU A 69 -40.83 -35.40 58.93
CA GLU A 69 -40.35 -35.00 57.61
C GLU A 69 -40.74 -33.55 57.29
N GLU A 70 -41.96 -33.10 57.58
CA GLU A 70 -42.37 -31.72 57.29
C GLU A 70 -41.77 -30.67 58.25
N TYR A 71 -41.35 -31.08 59.46
CA TYR A 71 -40.61 -30.23 60.39
C TYR A 71 -39.11 -30.16 60.04
N PHE A 72 -38.52 -31.25 59.54
CA PHE A 72 -37.14 -31.29 59.04
C PHE A 72 -36.99 -30.62 57.66
N LEU A 73 -37.95 -30.82 56.74
CA LEU A 73 -37.95 -30.24 55.39
C LEU A 73 -38.16 -28.72 55.39
N LYS A 74 -38.73 -28.15 56.47
CA LYS A 74 -38.88 -26.69 56.59
C LYS A 74 -37.66 -25.98 57.18
N LYS A 75 -36.65 -26.70 57.68
CA LYS A 75 -35.48 -26.12 58.35
C LYS A 75 -34.10 -26.63 57.91
N LEU A 76 -34.01 -27.55 56.95
CA LEU A 76 -32.75 -28.09 56.43
C LEU A 76 -32.58 -27.83 54.93
N GLY A 77 -32.44 -26.55 54.58
CA GLY A 77 -31.41 -26.21 53.60
C GLY A 77 -30.03 -26.54 54.20
N TYR A 78 -29.06 -26.84 53.35
CA TYR A 78 -27.69 -27.31 53.60
C TYR A 78 -27.50 -28.83 53.51
N ALA A 79 -26.72 -29.17 52.49
CA ALA A 79 -26.30 -30.47 52.01
C ALA A 79 -25.70 -31.37 53.10
N ASP A 80 -25.98 -32.67 53.01
CA ASP A 80 -24.89 -33.67 53.01
C ASP A 80 -25.29 -35.13 52.72
N ASP A 81 -26.55 -35.51 52.61
CA ASP A 81 -26.88 -36.95 52.36
C ASP A 81 -27.23 -37.30 50.90
N LEU A 82 -26.77 -36.51 49.91
CA LEU A 82 -26.94 -36.85 48.50
C LEU A 82 -25.97 -37.95 48.01
N PHE A 83 -25.01 -38.37 48.84
CA PHE A 83 -23.93 -39.28 48.42
C PHE A 83 -24.03 -40.73 48.87
N LYS A 84 -25.12 -41.16 49.54
CA LYS A 84 -25.16 -42.53 50.08
C LYS A 84 -26.13 -43.53 49.47
N TYR A 85 -27.01 -43.15 48.55
CA TYR A 85 -27.93 -44.14 47.99
C TYR A 85 -28.30 -43.83 46.54
N ILE A 86 -27.99 -44.79 45.67
CA ILE A 86 -28.74 -45.18 44.45
C ILE A 86 -27.87 -45.22 43.19
N TYR A 87 -27.20 -46.38 43.06
CA TYR A 87 -27.15 -47.13 41.81
C TYR A 87 -28.52 -47.82 41.63
N ILE A 88 -29.53 -47.14 41.07
CA ILE A 88 -30.75 -47.79 40.55
C ILE A 88 -31.22 -47.00 39.34
N ARG A 89 -31.35 -47.74 38.24
CA ARG A 89 -31.88 -47.41 36.91
C ARG A 89 -32.95 -46.30 36.88
N ASN A 90 -32.92 -45.50 35.80
CA ASN A 90 -34.00 -44.73 35.16
C ASN A 90 -33.67 -43.20 35.02
N PRO A 91 -34.46 -42.42 34.24
CA PRO A 91 -34.06 -41.55 33.13
C PRO A 91 -33.57 -40.15 33.56
N ILE A 92 -32.89 -40.05 34.71
CA ILE A 92 -32.32 -38.81 35.27
C ILE A 92 -30.90 -38.54 34.70
N ALA A 93 -30.38 -39.39 33.82
CA ALA A 93 -29.06 -39.19 33.21
C ALA A 93 -28.93 -37.86 32.46
N ASN A 94 -29.99 -37.36 31.82
CA ASN A 94 -29.96 -36.08 31.12
C ASN A 94 -29.96 -34.88 32.07
N GLU A 95 -30.75 -34.93 33.15
CA GLU A 95 -30.82 -33.82 34.11
C GLU A 95 -29.56 -33.78 35.01
N LEU A 96 -28.94 -34.93 35.25
CA LEU A 96 -27.68 -35.03 35.97
C LEU A 96 -26.50 -34.60 35.09
N ASN A 97 -26.49 -34.94 33.79
CA ASN A 97 -25.48 -34.47 32.84
C ASN A 97 -25.59 -32.97 32.59
N GLU A 98 -26.80 -32.40 32.52
CA GLU A 98 -27.00 -30.94 32.43
C GLU A 98 -26.53 -30.22 33.70
N LYS A 99 -26.78 -30.77 34.89
CA LYS A 99 -26.31 -30.18 36.16
C LYS A 99 -24.80 -30.33 36.35
N ILE A 100 -24.20 -31.45 35.92
CA ILE A 100 -22.74 -31.66 35.92
C ILE A 100 -22.06 -30.78 34.87
N GLY A 101 -22.65 -30.63 33.68
CA GLY A 101 -22.18 -29.71 32.63
C GLY A 101 -22.25 -28.26 33.06
N ALA A 102 -23.33 -27.85 33.75
CA ALA A 102 -23.45 -26.51 34.34
C ALA A 102 -22.42 -26.24 35.45
N ILE A 103 -22.11 -27.25 36.27
CA ILE A 103 -21.06 -27.19 37.30
C ILE A 103 -19.67 -27.12 36.64
N ALA A 104 -19.41 -27.94 35.61
CA ALA A 104 -18.18 -27.88 34.82
C ALA A 104 -18.00 -26.49 34.20
N LEU A 105 -19.05 -25.93 33.57
CA LEU A 105 -19.09 -24.56 33.03
C LEU A 105 -18.82 -23.46 34.09
N GLU A 106 -19.16 -23.68 35.36
CA GLU A 106 -18.80 -22.77 36.46
C GLU A 106 -17.31 -22.83 36.82
N PHE A 107 -16.69 -24.01 36.71
CA PHE A 107 -15.23 -24.20 36.89
C PHE A 107 -14.41 -23.64 35.71
N LEU A 108 -15.02 -23.42 34.55
CA LEU A 108 -14.35 -22.82 33.38
C LEU A 108 -14.10 -21.30 33.49
N LYS A 109 -14.48 -20.68 34.62
CA LYS A 109 -14.30 -19.24 34.88
C LYS A 109 -12.99 -18.88 35.59
N ASP A 110 -12.22 -19.87 36.04
CA ASP A 110 -10.97 -19.69 36.79
C ASP A 110 -9.82 -20.50 36.16
N LYS A 111 -8.68 -19.85 35.92
CA LYS A 111 -7.52 -20.42 35.21
C LYS A 111 -6.88 -21.60 35.95
N GLU A 112 -7.03 -21.69 37.27
CA GLU A 112 -6.45 -22.75 38.10
C GLU A 112 -7.23 -24.09 37.99
N THR A 113 -8.49 -24.05 37.55
CA THR A 113 -9.39 -25.22 37.48
C THR A 113 -9.69 -25.73 36.06
N GLN A 114 -9.23 -25.01 35.02
CA GLN A 114 -9.41 -25.37 33.60
C GLN A 114 -8.77 -26.72 33.23
N THR A 115 -7.53 -27.00 33.65
CA THR A 115 -6.82 -28.27 33.35
C THR A 115 -7.55 -29.50 33.89
N LEU A 116 -8.09 -29.42 35.11
CA LEU A 116 -8.86 -30.51 35.74
C LEU A 116 -10.18 -30.77 35.02
N ALA A 117 -10.85 -29.71 34.53
CA ALA A 117 -12.08 -29.83 33.76
C ALA A 117 -11.83 -30.51 32.40
N VAL A 118 -10.75 -30.15 31.70
CA VAL A 118 -10.35 -30.79 30.43
C VAL A 118 -10.07 -32.28 30.66
N GLY A 119 -9.34 -32.65 31.73
CA GLY A 119 -9.09 -34.04 32.08
C GLY A 119 -10.37 -34.84 32.38
N TYR A 120 -11.33 -34.25 33.09
CA TYR A 120 -12.62 -34.88 33.41
C TYR A 120 -13.51 -35.09 32.18
N ILE A 121 -13.62 -34.08 31.31
CA ILE A 121 -14.42 -34.17 30.08
C ILE A 121 -13.80 -35.18 29.10
N THR A 122 -12.46 -35.26 29.04
CA THR A 122 -11.74 -36.28 28.25
C THR A 122 -12.05 -37.70 28.76
N ALA A 123 -12.23 -37.89 30.06
CA ALA A 123 -12.57 -39.18 30.65
C ALA A 123 -14.05 -39.57 30.51
N LYS A 124 -14.94 -38.62 30.16
CA LYS A 124 -16.40 -38.81 30.03
C LYS A 124 -16.97 -38.10 28.78
N PRO A 125 -16.65 -38.61 27.57
CA PRO A 125 -17.07 -37.99 26.32
C PRO A 125 -18.59 -37.94 26.11
N GLU A 126 -19.39 -38.71 26.86
CA GLU A 126 -20.85 -38.66 26.85
C GLU A 126 -21.46 -37.32 27.32
N LEU A 127 -20.63 -36.39 27.83
CA LEU A 127 -21.02 -35.05 28.29
C LEU A 127 -20.87 -33.95 27.21
N LEU A 128 -20.43 -34.28 25.99
CA LEU A 128 -20.18 -33.34 24.88
C LEU A 128 -21.48 -32.83 24.23
N ASP A 129 -22.27 -32.04 24.96
CA ASP A 129 -23.34 -31.23 24.35
C ASP A 129 -22.79 -29.96 23.66
N GLU A 130 -23.63 -29.27 22.87
CA GLU A 130 -23.21 -28.07 22.12
C GLU A 130 -22.69 -26.94 23.02
N LYS A 131 -23.19 -26.81 24.25
CA LYS A 131 -22.71 -25.80 25.21
C LYS A 131 -21.33 -26.15 25.73
N THR A 132 -21.07 -27.43 25.97
CA THR A 132 -19.78 -27.95 26.42
C THR A 132 -18.74 -27.87 25.31
N LYS A 133 -19.13 -28.12 24.05
CA LYS A 133 -18.29 -27.90 22.85
C LYS A 133 -17.89 -26.44 22.69
N ASP A 134 -18.82 -25.49 22.80
CA ASP A 134 -18.52 -24.04 22.73
C ASP A 134 -17.56 -23.61 23.85
N ALA A 135 -17.73 -24.15 25.06
CA ALA A 135 -16.86 -23.84 26.19
C ALA A 135 -15.45 -24.42 26.04
N LEU A 136 -15.33 -25.67 25.57
CA LEU A 136 -14.03 -26.27 25.23
C LEU A 136 -13.32 -25.54 24.08
N ALA A 137 -14.08 -25.06 23.09
CA ALA A 137 -13.55 -24.27 21.99
C ALA A 137 -12.91 -22.95 22.46
N ARG A 138 -13.51 -22.27 23.43
CA ARG A 138 -12.92 -21.08 24.08
C ARG A 138 -11.64 -21.42 24.84
N ILE A 139 -11.65 -22.51 25.61
CA ILE A 139 -10.47 -22.95 26.37
C ILE A 139 -9.31 -23.34 25.46
N PHE A 140 -9.59 -23.94 24.31
CA PHE A 140 -8.57 -24.27 23.32
C PHE A 140 -7.79 -23.03 22.83
N SER A 141 -8.43 -21.85 22.85
CA SER A 141 -7.78 -20.57 22.53
C SER A 141 -6.92 -19.98 23.66
N ASP A 142 -7.08 -20.45 24.90
CA ASP A 142 -6.31 -20.00 26.07
C ASP A 142 -4.91 -20.66 26.12
N ALA A 143 -3.99 -20.06 26.89
CA ALA A 143 -2.61 -20.55 27.08
C ALA A 143 -2.54 -21.79 28.01
N LEU A 144 -3.15 -22.90 27.59
CA LEU A 144 -3.03 -24.22 28.23
C LEU A 144 -1.73 -24.95 27.84
N PRO A 145 -1.28 -25.94 28.64
CA PRO A 145 -0.18 -26.81 28.26
C PRO A 145 -0.55 -27.71 27.07
N ASP A 146 0.49 -28.20 26.37
CA ASP A 146 0.34 -28.90 25.09
C ASP A 146 -0.41 -30.24 25.20
N GLU A 147 -0.33 -30.93 26.36
CA GLU A 147 -0.99 -32.22 26.59
C GLU A 147 -2.51 -32.09 26.63
N GLU A 148 -3.02 -31.02 27.24
CA GLU A 148 -4.46 -30.71 27.32
C GLU A 148 -4.99 -30.22 25.98
N LYS A 149 -4.22 -29.42 25.24
CA LYS A 149 -4.56 -29.03 23.87
C LYS A 149 -4.60 -30.24 22.94
N ALA A 150 -3.64 -31.15 23.04
CA ALA A 150 -3.64 -32.40 22.27
C ALA A 150 -4.87 -33.27 22.59
N SER A 151 -5.30 -33.28 23.85
CA SER A 151 -6.53 -33.98 24.29
C SER A 151 -7.78 -33.36 23.66
N ILE A 152 -7.90 -32.04 23.66
CA ILE A 152 -9.02 -31.33 23.00
C ILE A 152 -9.01 -31.56 21.47
N GLN A 153 -7.84 -31.53 20.83
CA GLN A 153 -7.72 -31.87 19.40
C GLN A 153 -8.19 -33.30 19.09
N SER A 154 -7.81 -34.26 19.94
CA SER A 154 -8.23 -35.67 19.79
C SER A 154 -9.75 -35.81 19.88
N ILE A 155 -10.38 -35.13 20.84
CA ILE A 155 -11.84 -35.11 20.98
C ILE A 155 -12.50 -34.46 19.77
N ALA A 156 -11.98 -33.31 19.30
CA ALA A 156 -12.50 -32.62 18.13
C ALA A 156 -12.40 -33.47 16.86
N LEU A 157 -11.31 -34.22 16.68
CA LEU A 157 -11.14 -35.15 15.57
C LEU A 157 -12.06 -36.36 15.69
N SER A 158 -12.25 -36.90 16.90
CA SER A 158 -13.21 -38.00 17.13
C SER A 158 -14.66 -37.56 16.90
N ASP A 159 -15.03 -36.34 17.29
CA ASP A 159 -16.34 -35.75 17.01
C ASP A 159 -16.52 -35.53 15.51
N PHE A 160 -15.47 -35.06 14.82
CA PHE A 160 -15.46 -34.93 13.36
C PHE A 160 -15.56 -36.29 12.64
N GLU A 161 -14.96 -37.35 13.17
CA GLU A 161 -15.10 -38.70 12.64
C GLU A 161 -16.51 -39.28 12.81
N GLN A 162 -17.31 -38.77 13.75
CA GLN A 162 -18.64 -39.31 14.05
C GLN A 162 -19.79 -38.36 13.70
N GLY A 163 -19.50 -37.08 13.46
CA GLY A 163 -20.47 -36.00 13.29
C GLY A 163 -20.24 -35.14 12.03
N ASP A 164 -20.79 -33.92 12.05
CA ASP A 164 -20.83 -32.97 10.93
C ASP A 164 -19.68 -31.94 10.94
N GLY A 165 -18.77 -32.03 11.93
CA GLY A 165 -17.58 -31.19 12.06
C GLY A 165 -17.82 -29.80 12.65
N ARG A 166 -19.01 -29.53 13.20
CA ARG A 166 -19.33 -28.26 13.87
C ARG A 166 -18.43 -27.93 15.03
N PHE A 167 -17.91 -28.91 15.76
CA PHE A 167 -17.02 -28.62 16.89
C PHE A 167 -15.71 -27.97 16.43
N ILE A 168 -15.14 -28.42 15.30
CA ILE A 168 -13.94 -27.79 14.70
C ILE A 168 -14.27 -26.36 14.24
N VAL A 169 -15.44 -26.13 13.66
CA VAL A 169 -15.92 -24.78 13.29
C VAL A 169 -16.06 -23.90 14.53
N SER A 170 -16.60 -24.43 15.64
CA SER A 170 -16.70 -23.70 16.90
C SER A 170 -15.33 -23.35 17.49
N ILE A 171 -14.34 -24.25 17.40
CA ILE A 171 -12.94 -23.94 17.79
C ILE A 171 -12.40 -22.76 16.98
N ALA A 172 -12.69 -22.72 15.68
CA ALA A 172 -12.26 -21.65 14.79
C ALA A 172 -12.79 -20.27 15.18
N LYS A 173 -14.00 -20.20 15.75
CA LYS A 173 -14.63 -18.93 16.17
C LYS A 173 -13.86 -18.20 17.27
N TYR A 174 -13.13 -18.94 18.11
CA TYR A 174 -12.42 -18.39 19.26
C TYR A 174 -10.90 -18.39 19.10
N CYS A 175 -10.36 -19.09 18.10
CA CYS A 175 -8.91 -19.18 17.87
C CYS A 175 -8.43 -18.17 16.82
N TYR A 176 -7.26 -17.58 17.05
CA TYR A 176 -6.59 -16.75 16.04
C TYR A 176 -6.25 -17.60 14.80
N LYS A 177 -6.71 -17.16 13.62
CA LYS A 177 -6.36 -17.78 12.33
C LYS A 177 -4.84 -17.74 12.13
N GLY A 178 -4.19 -18.90 12.09
CA GLY A 178 -2.73 -19.01 11.99
C GLY A 178 -2.04 -19.60 13.24
N SER A 179 -2.78 -19.87 14.32
CA SER A 179 -2.26 -20.63 15.46
C SER A 179 -1.74 -22.01 15.02
N ARG A 180 -0.52 -22.36 15.43
CA ARG A 180 0.12 -23.65 15.11
C ARG A 180 -0.74 -24.85 15.53
N ASP A 181 -1.39 -24.77 16.70
CA ASP A 181 -2.21 -25.86 17.24
C ASP A 181 -3.53 -26.02 16.47
N PHE A 182 -4.14 -24.90 16.10
CA PHE A 182 -5.37 -24.91 15.30
C PHE A 182 -5.10 -25.37 13.86
N ASN A 183 -4.00 -24.91 13.25
CA ASN A 183 -3.59 -25.35 11.93
C ASN A 183 -3.27 -26.86 11.90
N ASN A 184 -2.64 -27.40 12.94
CA ASN A 184 -2.41 -28.85 13.07
C ASN A 184 -3.71 -29.65 13.20
N LEU A 185 -4.71 -29.12 13.92
CA LEU A 185 -6.02 -29.74 14.02
C LEU A 185 -6.72 -29.77 12.66
N LEU A 186 -6.72 -28.64 11.94
CA LEU A 186 -7.27 -28.56 10.59
C LEU A 186 -6.55 -29.52 9.65
N LEU A 187 -5.21 -29.58 9.70
CA LEU A 187 -4.38 -30.48 8.90
C LEU A 187 -4.84 -31.95 9.02
N LYS A 188 -4.97 -32.43 10.26
CA LYS A 188 -5.43 -33.80 10.57
C LYS A 188 -6.88 -34.03 10.16
N ALA A 189 -7.74 -33.01 10.28
CA ALA A 189 -9.14 -33.10 9.86
C ALA A 189 -9.26 -33.26 8.33
N GLY A 190 -8.50 -32.52 7.53
CA GLY A 190 -8.53 -32.69 6.08
C GLY A 190 -7.89 -34.01 5.60
N GLU A 191 -6.87 -34.55 6.29
CA GLU A 191 -6.37 -35.90 6.01
C GLU A 191 -7.48 -36.96 6.20
N LYS A 192 -8.26 -36.84 7.28
CA LYS A 192 -9.39 -37.73 7.58
C LYS A 192 -10.58 -37.57 6.62
N LEU A 193 -10.80 -36.36 6.12
CA LEU A 193 -11.87 -36.06 5.17
C LEU A 193 -11.73 -36.89 3.87
N LEU A 194 -10.50 -37.21 3.46
CA LEU A 194 -10.21 -38.04 2.28
C LEU A 194 -10.67 -39.50 2.43
N GLU A 195 -10.87 -39.97 3.66
CA GLU A 195 -11.26 -41.35 3.98
C GLU A 195 -12.79 -41.54 4.02
N PHE A 196 -13.58 -40.46 4.02
CA PHE A 196 -15.03 -40.53 4.21
C PHE A 196 -15.82 -40.80 2.92
N PRO A 197 -16.94 -41.55 3.01
CA PRO A 197 -17.84 -41.74 1.89
C PRO A 197 -18.63 -40.45 1.59
N GLU A 198 -19.00 -40.30 0.32
CA GLU A 198 -19.65 -39.12 -0.24
C GLU A 198 -20.90 -38.65 0.53
N GLU A 199 -21.77 -39.59 0.92
CA GLU A 199 -23.03 -39.31 1.63
C GLU A 199 -22.79 -38.63 2.99
N LYS A 200 -21.68 -38.99 3.65
CA LYS A 200 -21.29 -38.40 4.94
C LYS A 200 -20.78 -36.98 4.76
N ILE A 201 -19.95 -36.75 3.74
CA ILE A 201 -19.39 -35.43 3.42
C ILE A 201 -20.51 -34.44 3.08
N GLN A 202 -21.52 -34.86 2.32
CA GLN A 202 -22.65 -33.99 1.95
C GLN A 202 -23.48 -33.50 3.14
N SER A 203 -23.37 -34.18 4.29
CA SER A 203 -24.06 -33.83 5.53
C SER A 203 -23.24 -32.94 6.49
N MET A 204 -21.98 -32.66 6.16
CA MET A 204 -21.08 -31.84 6.98
C MET A 204 -21.33 -30.33 6.85
N ASP A 205 -20.85 -29.58 7.84
CA ASP A 205 -20.96 -28.12 7.88
C ASP A 205 -20.15 -27.44 6.76
N ALA A 206 -20.76 -26.50 6.05
CA ALA A 206 -20.14 -25.85 4.89
C ALA A 206 -18.94 -24.96 5.28
N GLU A 207 -18.97 -24.35 6.47
CA GLU A 207 -17.92 -23.44 6.95
C GLU A 207 -16.61 -24.19 7.23
N LEU A 208 -16.71 -25.48 7.59
CA LEU A 208 -15.58 -26.36 7.83
C LEU A 208 -14.66 -26.50 6.62
N PHE A 209 -15.22 -26.59 5.41
CA PHE A 209 -14.46 -26.76 4.18
C PHE A 209 -13.61 -25.53 3.85
N SER A 210 -14.15 -24.34 4.12
CA SER A 210 -13.41 -23.07 3.99
C SER A 210 -12.26 -22.98 4.99
N LEU A 211 -12.51 -23.36 6.24
CA LEU A 211 -11.50 -23.37 7.30
C LEU A 211 -10.35 -24.34 7.00
N ILE A 212 -10.68 -25.58 6.61
CA ILE A 212 -9.72 -26.57 6.15
C ILE A 212 -8.92 -25.95 5.01
N SER A 213 -9.55 -25.59 3.88
CA SER A 213 -8.87 -25.03 2.68
C SER A 213 -7.87 -23.91 2.96
N ASN A 214 -8.23 -22.92 3.79
CA ASN A 214 -7.39 -21.77 4.10
C ASN A 214 -6.10 -22.13 4.87
N SER A 215 -6.09 -23.24 5.61
CA SER A 215 -4.91 -23.72 6.35
C SER A 215 -3.88 -24.46 5.49
N TYR A 216 -4.23 -24.90 4.28
CA TYR A 216 -3.36 -25.75 3.43
C TYR A 216 -2.56 -24.98 2.38
N ALA A 217 -2.66 -23.63 2.33
CA ALA A 217 -1.92 -22.79 1.38
C ALA A 217 -0.38 -22.91 1.48
N SER A 218 0.14 -23.51 2.55
CA SER A 218 1.57 -23.70 2.81
C SER A 218 2.11 -25.13 2.59
N ASN A 219 1.30 -26.09 2.13
CA ASN A 219 1.76 -27.47 1.82
C ASN A 219 1.30 -27.95 0.41
N PRO A 220 2.20 -27.93 -0.59
CA PRO A 220 1.87 -28.16 -2.00
C PRO A 220 1.27 -29.53 -2.34
N ASP A 221 1.73 -30.61 -1.70
CA ASP A 221 1.29 -31.98 -2.00
C ASP A 221 -0.14 -32.27 -1.51
N VAL A 222 -0.64 -31.46 -0.55
CA VAL A 222 -1.97 -31.62 0.04
C VAL A 222 -2.98 -30.65 -0.58
N PHE A 223 -2.55 -29.45 -0.99
CA PHE A 223 -3.32 -28.54 -1.85
C PHE A 223 -3.80 -29.25 -3.13
N LYS A 224 -2.93 -30.06 -3.74
CA LYS A 224 -3.22 -30.97 -4.85
C LYS A 224 -4.41 -31.90 -4.60
N ASN A 225 -4.51 -32.50 -3.41
CA ASN A 225 -5.57 -33.46 -3.08
C ASN A 225 -6.90 -32.76 -2.72
N ALA A 226 -6.84 -31.57 -2.12
CA ALA A 226 -8.01 -30.72 -1.88
C ALA A 226 -8.67 -30.25 -3.18
N VAL A 227 -7.86 -29.87 -4.18
CA VAL A 227 -8.33 -29.49 -5.53
C VAL A 227 -8.96 -30.68 -6.27
N LEU A 228 -8.36 -31.87 -6.22
CA LEU A 228 -8.92 -33.10 -6.81
C LEU A 228 -10.26 -33.53 -6.16
N PHE A 229 -10.40 -33.27 -4.86
CA PHE A 229 -11.62 -33.55 -4.09
C PHE A 229 -12.76 -32.57 -4.42
N VAL A 230 -12.45 -31.27 -4.51
CA VAL A 230 -13.38 -30.21 -4.91
C VAL A 230 -13.90 -30.42 -6.35
N ALA A 231 -13.03 -30.88 -7.26
CA ALA A 231 -13.39 -31.26 -8.63
C ALA A 231 -14.44 -32.39 -8.70
N LYS A 232 -14.57 -33.21 -7.66
CA LYS A 232 -15.48 -34.35 -7.62
C LYS A 232 -16.89 -33.99 -7.09
N TYR A 233 -17.03 -32.93 -6.29
CA TYR A 233 -18.26 -32.67 -5.49
C TYR A 233 -18.72 -31.20 -5.43
N ALA A 234 -18.46 -30.45 -6.50
CA ALA A 234 -18.59 -28.98 -6.69
C ALA A 234 -19.98 -28.31 -6.47
N GLY A 235 -20.89 -28.89 -5.67
CA GLY A 235 -22.24 -28.34 -5.45
C GLY A 235 -22.45 -27.47 -4.20
N LYS A 236 -21.45 -27.32 -3.30
CA LYS A 236 -21.67 -26.69 -1.98
C LYS A 236 -20.55 -25.77 -1.44
N ALA A 237 -19.48 -25.49 -2.18
CA ALA A 237 -18.39 -24.63 -1.68
C ALA A 237 -18.63 -23.15 -2.02
N SER A 238 -18.35 -22.24 -1.06
CA SER A 238 -18.59 -20.79 -1.18
C SER A 238 -17.72 -20.08 -2.22
N ASP A 239 -18.01 -18.79 -2.46
CA ASP A 239 -17.50 -17.92 -3.54
C ASP A 239 -15.98 -17.89 -3.73
N VAL A 240 -15.18 -18.19 -2.69
CA VAL A 240 -13.71 -18.26 -2.77
C VAL A 240 -13.21 -19.47 -3.59
N LEU A 241 -13.94 -20.58 -3.58
CA LEU A 241 -13.60 -21.79 -4.33
C LEU A 241 -14.17 -21.78 -5.76
N HIS A 242 -15.02 -20.81 -6.09
CA HIS A 242 -15.64 -20.68 -7.41
C HIS A 242 -14.59 -20.38 -8.49
N GLN A 243 -13.50 -19.67 -8.16
CA GLN A 243 -12.36 -19.47 -9.07
C GLN A 243 -11.70 -20.81 -9.42
N TYR A 244 -11.38 -21.67 -8.43
CA TYR A 244 -10.71 -22.95 -8.69
C TYR A 244 -11.60 -24.02 -9.34
N VAL A 245 -12.89 -24.04 -9.01
CA VAL A 245 -13.91 -24.94 -9.59
C VAL A 245 -14.21 -24.61 -11.06
N TYR A 246 -14.03 -23.36 -11.48
CA TYR A 246 -14.28 -22.94 -12.87
C TYR A 246 -13.26 -23.51 -13.86
N TYR A 247 -11.97 -23.59 -13.48
CA TYR A 247 -10.88 -24.10 -14.34
C TYR A 247 -11.08 -25.55 -14.80
N PHE A 248 -11.80 -26.38 -14.04
CA PHE A 248 -12.02 -27.80 -14.36
C PHE A 248 -13.33 -28.09 -15.11
N ARG A 249 -14.13 -27.06 -15.44
CA ARG A 249 -15.30 -27.21 -16.33
C ARG A 249 -14.93 -27.26 -17.80
N ASP A 250 -13.79 -26.68 -18.17
CA ASP A 250 -13.24 -26.71 -19.52
C ASP A 250 -12.25 -27.89 -19.69
N PRO A 251 -12.55 -28.90 -20.53
CA PRO A 251 -11.70 -30.08 -20.71
C PRO A 251 -10.28 -29.76 -21.22
N GLU A 252 -10.09 -28.63 -21.91
CA GLU A 252 -8.82 -28.24 -22.51
C GLU A 252 -7.89 -27.63 -21.45
N THR A 253 -8.40 -26.70 -20.64
CA THR A 253 -7.72 -26.13 -19.47
C THR A 253 -7.36 -27.20 -18.42
N ALA A 254 -8.28 -28.14 -18.15
CA ALA A 254 -8.01 -29.25 -17.23
C ALA A 254 -6.86 -30.17 -17.69
N LYS A 255 -6.73 -30.38 -19.01
CA LYS A 255 -5.66 -31.18 -19.61
C LYS A 255 -4.31 -30.45 -19.57
N ILE A 256 -4.32 -29.12 -19.77
CA ILE A 256 -3.14 -28.26 -19.63
C ILE A 256 -2.60 -28.32 -18.19
N LEU A 257 -3.46 -28.16 -17.18
CA LEU A 257 -3.06 -28.25 -15.77
C LEU A 257 -2.51 -29.63 -15.39
N GLN A 258 -3.03 -30.71 -16.00
CA GLN A 258 -2.53 -32.08 -15.79
C GLN A 258 -1.15 -32.30 -16.43
N ASP A 259 -0.88 -31.73 -17.61
CA ASP A 259 0.44 -31.76 -18.24
C ASP A 259 1.47 -30.98 -17.42
N MET A 260 1.09 -29.80 -16.91
CA MET A 260 1.91 -28.98 -16.01
C MET A 260 2.28 -29.72 -14.72
N ASP A 261 1.32 -30.38 -14.06
CA ASP A 261 1.56 -31.21 -12.85
C ASP A 261 2.52 -32.38 -13.14
N THR A 262 2.40 -33.00 -14.32
CA THR A 262 3.28 -34.09 -14.73
C THR A 262 4.72 -33.61 -14.91
N ARG A 263 4.92 -32.43 -15.50
CA ARG A 263 6.24 -31.81 -15.70
C ARG A 263 6.88 -31.33 -14.40
N MET A 264 6.08 -30.75 -13.49
CA MET A 264 6.56 -30.32 -12.16
C MET A 264 7.12 -31.46 -11.31
N GLN A 265 6.74 -32.71 -11.59
CA GLN A 265 7.22 -33.92 -10.90
C GLN A 265 8.52 -34.49 -11.50
N ASN A 266 9.01 -33.95 -12.62
CA ASN A 266 10.21 -34.45 -13.29
C ASN A 266 11.49 -33.84 -12.65
N PRO A 267 12.39 -34.64 -12.05
CA PRO A 267 13.57 -34.13 -11.35
C PRO A 267 14.64 -33.49 -12.25
N GLN A 268 14.53 -33.59 -13.58
CA GLN A 268 15.40 -32.84 -14.51
C GLN A 268 14.91 -31.42 -14.81
N ASP A 269 13.62 -31.15 -14.61
CA ASP A 269 12.98 -29.84 -14.86
C ASP A 269 12.87 -28.99 -13.57
N SER A 270 13.45 -29.47 -12.46
CA SER A 270 13.39 -28.86 -11.12
C SER A 270 14.35 -27.66 -10.94
N ILE A 271 14.45 -26.78 -11.93
CA ILE A 271 15.03 -25.45 -11.72
C ILE A 271 13.97 -24.64 -10.96
N SER A 272 14.30 -24.00 -9.84
CA SER A 272 13.29 -23.33 -8.99
C SER A 272 12.43 -22.31 -9.76
N GLY A 273 12.99 -21.67 -10.80
CA GLY A 273 12.27 -20.75 -11.67
C GLY A 273 11.12 -21.38 -12.49
N PHE A 274 11.20 -22.68 -12.80
CA PHE A 274 10.13 -23.40 -13.50
C PHE A 274 8.89 -23.57 -12.61
N LYS A 275 9.07 -23.82 -11.30
CA LYS A 275 7.95 -24.01 -10.35
C LYS A 275 7.21 -22.71 -10.09
N ASP A 276 7.95 -21.63 -9.82
CA ASP A 276 7.37 -20.30 -9.51
C ASP A 276 6.57 -19.72 -10.69
N PHE A 277 6.90 -20.12 -11.92
CA PHE A 277 6.20 -19.72 -13.14
C PHE A 277 4.79 -20.34 -13.29
N TYR A 278 4.66 -21.66 -13.07
CA TYR A 278 3.39 -22.38 -13.27
C TYR A 278 2.35 -22.17 -12.17
N ILE A 279 2.80 -21.76 -10.98
CA ILE A 279 1.93 -21.47 -9.83
C ILE A 279 1.53 -19.99 -9.75
N ASN A 280 2.01 -19.15 -10.68
CA ASN A 280 1.71 -17.73 -10.68
C ASN A 280 0.28 -17.46 -11.17
N GLU A 281 -0.46 -16.64 -10.42
CA GLU A 281 -1.87 -16.33 -10.71
C GLU A 281 -2.06 -15.72 -12.11
N HIS A 282 -1.18 -14.80 -12.55
CA HIS A 282 -1.26 -14.19 -13.88
C HIS A 282 -1.07 -15.21 -15.02
N MET A 283 -0.23 -16.23 -14.84
CA MET A 283 -0.07 -17.30 -15.83
C MET A 283 -1.33 -18.15 -15.91
N ILE A 284 -1.92 -18.46 -14.76
CA ILE A 284 -3.14 -19.28 -14.66
C ILE A 284 -4.31 -18.54 -15.30
N ASP A 285 -4.46 -17.24 -15.03
CA ASP A 285 -5.48 -16.38 -15.65
C ASP A 285 -5.27 -16.26 -17.18
N PHE A 286 -4.03 -16.05 -17.62
CA PHE A 286 -3.69 -15.98 -19.05
C PHE A 286 -4.03 -17.28 -19.79
N LEU A 287 -3.65 -18.44 -19.24
CA LEU A 287 -3.94 -19.73 -19.86
C LEU A 287 -5.43 -20.09 -19.84
N ARG A 288 -6.20 -19.56 -18.88
CA ARG A 288 -7.67 -19.64 -18.87
C ARG A 288 -8.29 -18.87 -20.02
N GLU A 289 -7.81 -17.65 -20.25
CA GLU A 289 -8.35 -16.77 -21.29
C GLU A 289 -7.87 -17.17 -22.69
N HIS A 290 -6.68 -17.77 -22.78
CA HIS A 290 -6.02 -18.14 -24.02
C HIS A 290 -5.44 -19.57 -23.98
N PRO A 291 -6.27 -20.61 -23.85
CA PRO A 291 -5.79 -22.00 -23.78
C PRO A 291 -5.05 -22.45 -25.06
N ASP A 292 -5.36 -21.84 -26.20
CA ASP A 292 -4.68 -22.06 -27.48
C ASP A 292 -3.21 -21.59 -27.48
N LYS A 293 -2.84 -20.71 -26.55
CA LYS A 293 -1.50 -20.11 -26.43
C LYS A 293 -0.57 -20.86 -25.49
N TYR A 294 -1.00 -21.99 -24.93
CA TYR A 294 -0.22 -22.76 -23.95
C TYR A 294 1.20 -23.11 -24.40
N GLN A 295 1.37 -23.60 -25.64
CA GLN A 295 2.70 -24.00 -26.14
C GLN A 295 3.65 -22.80 -26.33
N ASP A 296 3.12 -21.64 -26.64
CA ASP A 296 3.90 -20.41 -26.76
C ASP A 296 4.35 -19.89 -25.39
N ALA A 297 3.46 -19.89 -24.40
CA ALA A 297 3.81 -19.53 -23.02
C ALA A 297 4.84 -20.50 -22.42
N LEU A 298 4.69 -21.79 -22.69
CA LEU A 298 5.63 -22.84 -22.28
C LEU A 298 7.03 -22.61 -22.84
N SER A 299 7.13 -22.22 -24.12
CA SER A 299 8.42 -21.97 -24.77
C SER A 299 9.23 -20.86 -24.09
N LEU A 300 8.57 -19.84 -23.52
CA LEU A 300 9.24 -18.74 -22.82
C LEU A 300 9.94 -19.20 -21.53
N ALA A 301 9.35 -20.17 -20.82
CA ALA A 301 9.95 -20.77 -19.64
C ALA A 301 11.12 -21.70 -20.01
N GLU A 302 10.95 -22.52 -21.05
CA GLU A 302 11.98 -23.43 -21.56
C GLU A 302 13.21 -22.68 -22.12
N GLU A 303 13.01 -21.52 -22.72
CA GLU A 303 14.08 -20.64 -23.23
C GLU A 303 14.81 -19.86 -22.12
N GLY A 304 14.35 -19.97 -20.86
CA GLY A 304 15.02 -19.39 -19.69
C GLY A 304 14.81 -17.88 -19.52
N HIS A 305 13.91 -17.27 -20.29
CA HIS A 305 13.62 -15.83 -20.24
C HIS A 305 13.02 -15.36 -18.92
N LEU A 306 12.57 -16.29 -18.07
CA LEU A 306 11.91 -16.05 -16.79
C LEU A 306 12.80 -16.36 -15.59
N ASN A 307 14.06 -16.75 -15.83
CA ASN A 307 15.02 -17.07 -14.76
C ASN A 307 15.46 -15.82 -13.98
N ASN A 308 15.29 -14.62 -14.56
CA ASN A 308 15.56 -13.38 -13.87
C ASN A 308 14.33 -12.97 -13.04
N LYS A 309 14.38 -13.21 -11.73
CA LYS A 309 13.32 -12.88 -10.77
C LYS A 309 12.86 -11.42 -10.85
N SER A 310 13.77 -10.47 -11.15
CA SER A 310 13.43 -9.05 -11.25
C SER A 310 12.56 -8.71 -12.47
N LEU A 311 12.62 -9.52 -13.53
CA LEU A 311 11.85 -9.34 -14.75
C LEU A 311 10.66 -10.29 -14.85
N GLN A 312 10.65 -11.36 -14.06
CA GLN A 312 9.65 -12.41 -14.11
C GLN A 312 8.24 -11.81 -14.02
N GLN A 313 7.98 -10.94 -13.05
CA GLN A 313 6.68 -10.28 -12.90
C GLN A 313 6.33 -9.41 -14.12
N PHE A 314 7.30 -8.70 -14.67
CA PHE A 314 7.09 -7.81 -15.81
C PHE A 314 6.81 -8.58 -17.11
N VAL A 315 7.51 -9.69 -17.33
CA VAL A 315 7.26 -10.62 -18.44
C VAL A 315 5.89 -11.27 -18.28
N LEU A 316 5.52 -11.68 -17.06
CA LEU A 316 4.21 -12.26 -16.75
C LEU A 316 3.07 -11.27 -17.05
N GLN A 317 3.23 -9.99 -16.69
CA GLN A 317 2.24 -8.95 -17.00
C GLN A 317 2.12 -8.65 -18.51
N SER A 318 3.15 -8.98 -19.30
CA SER A 318 3.19 -8.73 -20.76
C SER A 318 2.96 -9.99 -21.60
N LEU A 319 2.56 -11.11 -21.00
CA LEU A 319 2.50 -12.43 -21.66
C LEU A 319 1.71 -12.42 -22.95
N GLU A 320 0.50 -11.86 -22.94
CA GLU A 320 -0.39 -11.86 -24.10
C GLU A 320 0.28 -11.19 -25.30
N LYS A 321 0.91 -10.03 -25.09
CA LYS A 321 1.66 -9.34 -26.13
C LYS A 321 2.87 -10.16 -26.57
N ILE A 322 3.68 -10.69 -25.65
CA ILE A 322 4.89 -11.47 -25.99
C ILE A 322 4.53 -12.71 -26.83
N VAL A 323 3.49 -13.43 -26.43
CA VAL A 323 3.02 -14.64 -27.10
C VAL A 323 2.40 -14.32 -28.46
N SER A 324 1.76 -13.14 -28.61
CA SER A 324 1.26 -12.65 -29.89
C SER A 324 2.36 -12.32 -30.91
N LEU A 325 3.59 -12.02 -30.44
CA LEU A 325 4.73 -11.72 -31.31
C LEU A 325 5.28 -12.99 -31.98
N PRO A 326 5.80 -12.87 -33.22
CA PRO A 326 6.58 -13.94 -33.86
C PRO A 326 7.75 -14.37 -32.97
N ARG A 327 8.03 -15.69 -32.89
CA ARG A 327 9.04 -16.26 -31.97
C ARG A 327 10.41 -15.56 -32.09
N GLU A 328 10.84 -15.25 -33.31
CA GLU A 328 12.09 -14.53 -33.61
C GLU A 328 12.17 -13.09 -33.05
N LYS A 329 11.03 -12.49 -32.72
CA LYS A 329 10.94 -11.14 -32.11
C LYS A 329 10.79 -11.17 -30.59
N ARG A 330 10.46 -12.32 -29.98
CA ARG A 330 10.23 -12.43 -28.52
C ARG A 330 11.49 -12.13 -27.72
N GLU A 331 12.62 -12.70 -28.10
CA GLU A 331 13.91 -12.47 -27.44
C GLU A 331 14.31 -10.98 -27.45
N HIS A 332 14.20 -10.33 -28.61
CA HIS A 332 14.47 -8.90 -28.76
C HIS A 332 13.52 -8.03 -27.91
N TYR A 333 12.24 -8.39 -27.84
CA TYR A 333 11.27 -7.70 -26.99
C TYR A 333 11.59 -7.86 -25.50
N ILE A 334 11.98 -9.06 -25.05
CA ILE A 334 12.38 -9.32 -23.65
C ILE A 334 13.68 -8.59 -23.31
N MET A 335 14.65 -8.52 -24.24
CA MET A 335 15.85 -7.70 -24.09
C MET A 335 15.53 -6.20 -24.01
N LEU A 336 14.50 -5.74 -24.72
CA LEU A 336 14.03 -4.37 -24.59
C LEU A 336 13.40 -4.12 -23.22
N MET A 337 12.54 -5.03 -22.74
CA MET A 337 11.97 -4.96 -21.39
C MET A 337 13.05 -4.89 -20.31
N GLN A 338 14.14 -5.64 -20.48
CA GLN A 338 15.32 -5.59 -19.63
C GLN A 338 15.95 -4.20 -19.58
N LYS A 339 16.18 -3.58 -20.74
CA LYS A 339 16.76 -2.24 -20.83
C LYS A 339 15.85 -1.18 -20.21
N VAL A 340 14.54 -1.30 -20.38
CA VAL A 340 13.56 -0.42 -19.73
C VAL A 340 13.61 -0.57 -18.20
N ASP A 341 13.60 -1.79 -17.67
CA ASP A 341 13.69 -2.04 -16.21
C ASP A 341 15.02 -1.54 -15.62
N GLN A 342 16.11 -1.58 -16.37
CA GLN A 342 17.43 -1.10 -15.94
C GLN A 342 17.63 0.40 -16.06
N SER A 343 16.67 1.13 -16.64
CA SER A 343 16.83 2.57 -16.84
C SER A 343 16.97 3.32 -15.51
N PRO A 344 17.96 4.23 -15.34
CA PRO A 344 18.12 5.00 -14.11
C PRO A 344 17.07 6.11 -13.95
N SER A 345 16.23 6.34 -14.97
CA SER A 345 15.18 7.36 -14.94
C SER A 345 13.93 6.87 -14.19
N GLN A 346 13.63 7.50 -13.06
CA GLN A 346 12.40 7.22 -12.31
C GLN A 346 11.14 7.44 -13.14
N GLU A 347 11.10 8.46 -13.98
CA GLU A 347 9.95 8.69 -14.86
C GLU A 347 9.75 7.57 -15.89
N ILE A 348 10.85 6.94 -16.37
CA ILE A 348 10.73 5.74 -17.22
C ILE A 348 10.19 4.57 -16.40
N GLN A 349 10.64 4.41 -15.15
CA GLN A 349 10.15 3.34 -14.28
C GLN A 349 8.65 3.47 -14.01
N HIS A 350 8.13 4.69 -13.84
CA HIS A 350 6.69 4.94 -13.67
C HIS A 350 5.94 4.70 -14.99
N LEU A 351 6.47 5.15 -16.12
CA LEU A 351 5.82 5.03 -17.44
C LEU A 351 6.14 3.74 -18.20
N LYS A 352 6.77 2.75 -17.56
CA LYS A 352 7.36 1.60 -18.26
C LYS A 352 6.33 0.78 -19.04
N ASN A 353 5.12 0.65 -18.50
CA ASN A 353 4.05 -0.12 -19.11
C ASN A 353 3.56 0.56 -20.40
N GLN A 354 3.26 1.85 -20.31
CA GLN A 354 2.83 2.68 -21.44
C GLN A 354 3.92 2.79 -22.50
N LEU A 355 5.17 2.98 -22.07
CA LEU A 355 6.32 3.09 -22.95
C LEU A 355 6.58 1.78 -23.71
N LEU A 356 6.51 0.62 -23.04
CA LEU A 356 6.64 -0.66 -23.70
C LEU A 356 5.52 -0.94 -24.68
N ALA A 357 4.28 -0.60 -24.32
CA ALA A 357 3.14 -0.77 -25.21
C ALA A 357 3.35 -0.03 -26.54
N GLU A 358 3.84 1.22 -26.47
CA GLU A 358 4.17 2.00 -27.67
C GLU A 358 5.40 1.45 -28.40
N LEU A 359 6.48 1.11 -27.68
CA LEU A 359 7.71 0.57 -28.29
C LEU A 359 7.49 -0.75 -29.01
N ALA A 360 6.52 -1.56 -28.57
CA ALA A 360 6.17 -2.81 -29.22
C ALA A 360 5.73 -2.62 -30.69
N ASP A 361 5.18 -1.44 -31.00
CA ASP A 361 4.67 -1.08 -32.33
C ASP A 361 5.67 -0.20 -33.11
N ALA A 362 6.90 -0.05 -32.62
CA ALA A 362 8.00 0.59 -33.35
C ALA A 362 8.59 -0.33 -34.43
N GLU A 363 9.06 0.25 -35.54
CA GLU A 363 9.81 -0.50 -36.56
C GLU A 363 11.16 -1.02 -36.03
N ASP A 364 11.83 -0.21 -35.21
CA ASP A 364 13.09 -0.53 -34.52
C ASP A 364 12.97 -0.13 -33.04
N PRO A 365 12.43 -1.03 -32.19
CA PRO A 365 12.17 -0.74 -30.78
C PRO A 365 13.44 -0.42 -29.98
N GLU A 366 14.57 -1.05 -30.29
CA GLU A 366 15.82 -0.82 -29.57
C GLU A 366 16.39 0.57 -29.84
N LYS A 367 16.40 0.99 -31.11
CA LYS A 367 16.84 2.34 -31.48
C LYS A 367 15.89 3.39 -30.91
N ALA A 368 14.58 3.17 -31.02
CA ALA A 368 13.58 4.08 -30.48
C ALA A 368 13.73 4.23 -28.96
N PHE A 369 13.90 3.14 -28.22
CA PHE A 369 14.11 3.20 -26.78
C PHE A 369 15.40 3.93 -26.41
N LYS A 370 16.50 3.71 -27.12
CA LYS A 370 17.74 4.44 -26.85
C LYS A 370 17.57 5.95 -27.02
N GLU A 371 16.90 6.39 -28.09
CA GLU A 371 16.61 7.82 -28.30
C GLU A 371 15.69 8.38 -27.20
N ILE A 372 14.72 7.57 -26.73
CA ILE A 372 13.81 7.93 -25.63
C ILE A 372 14.55 8.00 -24.30
N GLU A 373 15.31 6.98 -23.93
CA GLU A 373 16.10 6.94 -22.69
C GLU A 373 17.05 8.14 -22.60
N ASP A 374 17.71 8.50 -23.70
CA ASP A 374 18.56 9.70 -23.78
C ASP A 374 17.78 10.99 -23.47
N ILE A 375 16.50 11.09 -23.85
CA ILE A 375 15.64 12.25 -23.52
C ILE A 375 15.40 12.31 -22.00
N PHE A 376 15.11 11.16 -21.38
CA PHE A 376 14.80 11.09 -19.96
C PHE A 376 16.05 11.29 -19.09
N ILE A 377 17.18 10.62 -19.39
CA ILE A 377 18.44 10.72 -18.64
C ILE A 377 18.97 12.16 -18.59
N LYS A 378 18.83 12.92 -19.68
CA LYS A 378 19.23 14.33 -19.72
C LYS A 378 18.47 15.21 -18.73
N ASN A 379 17.27 14.79 -18.32
CA ASN A 379 16.44 15.42 -17.28
C ASN A 379 16.26 16.93 -17.39
N ASN A 380 16.21 17.42 -18.62
CA ASN A 380 16.26 18.84 -18.91
C ASN A 380 14.87 19.41 -19.24
N LEU A 381 13.91 18.55 -19.59
CA LEU A 381 12.52 18.90 -19.92
C LEU A 381 11.56 18.46 -18.81
N PRO A 382 10.44 19.17 -18.58
CA PRO A 382 9.35 18.64 -17.79
C PRO A 382 8.68 17.45 -18.51
N ILE A 383 7.89 16.65 -17.78
CA ILE A 383 7.29 15.42 -18.33
C ILE A 383 6.49 15.65 -19.62
N ALA A 384 5.73 16.75 -19.70
CA ALA A 384 4.99 17.14 -20.90
C ALA A 384 5.90 17.25 -22.15
N GLY A 385 7.10 17.81 -21.97
CA GLY A 385 8.11 17.93 -23.03
C GLY A 385 8.72 16.60 -23.41
N LYS A 386 8.98 15.73 -22.42
CA LYS A 386 9.52 14.38 -22.62
C LYS A 386 8.51 13.50 -23.39
N VAL A 387 7.25 13.48 -22.96
CA VAL A 387 6.13 12.79 -23.65
C VAL A 387 5.99 13.26 -25.09
N TYR A 388 6.00 14.58 -25.34
CA TYR A 388 5.95 15.09 -26.71
C TYR A 388 7.14 14.60 -27.56
N LYS A 389 8.34 14.52 -26.97
CA LYS A 389 9.52 14.01 -27.67
C LYS A 389 9.42 12.52 -27.96
N VAL A 390 8.89 11.73 -27.04
CA VAL A 390 8.56 10.31 -27.26
C VAL A 390 7.62 10.19 -28.46
N PHE A 391 6.53 10.96 -28.49
CA PHE A 391 5.63 11.01 -29.63
C PHE A 391 6.35 11.34 -30.95
N GLN A 392 7.28 12.30 -30.97
CA GLN A 392 8.07 12.62 -32.17
C GLN A 392 8.96 11.46 -32.65
N VAL A 393 9.52 10.68 -31.72
CA VAL A 393 10.32 9.49 -32.04
C VAL A 393 9.43 8.36 -32.57
N MET A 394 8.28 8.14 -31.91
CA MET A 394 7.37 7.04 -32.20
C MET A 394 6.50 7.26 -33.45
N TYR A 395 6.23 8.52 -33.80
CA TYR A 395 5.40 8.93 -34.94
C TYR A 395 6.15 9.95 -35.81
N PRO A 396 7.17 9.52 -36.57
CA PRO A 396 7.80 10.36 -37.59
C PRO A 396 6.79 10.74 -38.69
N PRO A 397 7.07 11.79 -39.51
CA PRO A 397 6.07 12.36 -40.42
C PRO A 397 5.35 11.36 -41.32
N GLU A 398 6.07 10.36 -41.85
CA GLU A 398 5.48 9.32 -42.71
C GLU A 398 4.51 8.42 -41.94
N LYS A 399 4.88 7.95 -40.74
CA LYS A 399 4.01 7.15 -39.87
C LYS A 399 2.81 7.96 -39.40
N MET A 400 2.99 9.24 -39.06
CA MET A 400 1.89 10.13 -38.69
C MET A 400 0.90 10.34 -39.85
N GLU A 401 1.39 10.48 -41.08
CA GLU A 401 0.54 10.58 -42.26
C GLU A 401 -0.26 9.30 -42.50
N GLN A 402 0.36 8.12 -42.35
CA GLN A 402 -0.30 6.82 -42.48
C GLN A 402 -1.37 6.60 -41.41
N ALA A 403 -1.07 6.95 -40.16
CA ALA A 403 -2.00 6.81 -39.04
C ALA A 403 -3.28 7.67 -39.24
N LEU A 404 -3.17 8.80 -39.95
CA LEU A 404 -4.29 9.73 -40.17
C LEU A 404 -5.16 9.41 -41.40
N ILE A 405 -5.06 8.22 -42.00
CA ILE A 405 -5.82 7.81 -43.19
C ILE A 405 -7.25 7.33 -42.84
N SER A 406 -7.52 6.97 -41.59
CA SER A 406 -8.80 6.35 -41.14
C SER A 406 -10.01 7.31 -41.13
N LEU A 407 -11.21 6.71 -41.29
CA LEU A 407 -12.50 7.40 -41.40
C LEU A 407 -13.07 7.92 -40.07
N ASN A 408 -12.41 7.73 -38.93
CA ASN A 408 -12.96 8.08 -37.61
C ASN A 408 -12.07 8.98 -36.73
N LEU A 409 -11.07 9.64 -37.32
CA LEU A 409 -10.09 10.47 -36.58
C LEU A 409 -10.43 11.96 -36.55
N SER A 410 -9.73 12.69 -35.68
CA SER A 410 -9.81 14.15 -35.50
C SER A 410 -9.89 14.92 -36.83
N PRO A 411 -11.01 15.62 -37.09
CA PRO A 411 -11.15 16.51 -38.26
C PRO A 411 -10.04 17.57 -38.32
N VAL A 412 -9.67 18.19 -37.19
CA VAL A 412 -8.60 19.19 -37.18
C VAL A 412 -7.24 18.61 -37.56
N LEU A 413 -6.85 17.42 -37.05
CA LEU A 413 -5.55 16.83 -37.40
C LEU A 413 -5.51 16.35 -38.85
N THR A 414 -6.58 15.69 -39.31
CA THR A 414 -6.67 15.18 -40.68
C THR A 414 -6.63 16.30 -41.72
N GLN A 415 -7.31 17.42 -41.46
CA GLN A 415 -7.33 18.60 -42.34
C GLN A 415 -6.07 19.49 -42.22
N SER A 416 -5.24 19.29 -41.19
CA SER A 416 -4.01 20.06 -40.97
C SER A 416 -2.84 19.57 -41.83
N ARG A 417 -1.95 20.51 -42.21
CA ARG A 417 -0.67 20.17 -42.86
C ARG A 417 0.29 19.54 -41.85
N ALA A 418 1.24 18.72 -42.32
CA ALA A 418 2.20 17.99 -41.48
C ALA A 418 2.76 18.81 -40.30
N LYS A 419 3.38 19.98 -40.56
CA LYS A 419 3.93 20.84 -39.50
C LYS A 419 2.88 21.38 -38.52
N ALA A 420 1.67 21.66 -38.98
CA ALA A 420 0.60 22.16 -38.12
C ALA A 420 0.09 21.06 -37.17
N ARG A 421 0.07 19.79 -37.60
CA ARG A 421 -0.34 18.67 -36.75
C ARG A 421 0.52 18.53 -35.50
N TYR A 422 1.85 18.50 -35.67
CA TYR A 422 2.79 18.44 -34.54
C TYR A 422 2.67 19.63 -33.59
N TYR A 423 2.32 20.81 -34.12
CA TYR A 423 2.13 22.00 -33.31
C TYR A 423 0.81 21.95 -32.53
N THR A 424 -0.27 21.44 -33.14
CA THR A 424 -1.55 21.20 -32.47
C THR A 424 -1.39 20.20 -31.33
N VAL A 425 -0.74 19.05 -31.58
CA VAL A 425 -0.46 18.04 -30.54
C VAL A 425 0.36 18.63 -29.39
N TYR A 426 1.45 19.34 -29.70
CA TYR A 426 2.28 19.99 -28.68
C TYR A 426 1.46 20.95 -27.81
N ARG A 427 0.62 21.77 -28.46
CA ARG A 427 -0.20 22.76 -27.78
C ARG A 427 -1.26 22.11 -26.89
N ASP A 428 -1.92 21.07 -27.38
CA ASP A 428 -2.94 20.35 -26.63
C ASP A 428 -2.32 19.64 -25.43
N LEU A 429 -1.19 18.93 -25.59
CA LEU A 429 -0.48 18.29 -24.47
C LEU A 429 -0.06 19.30 -23.40
N LEU A 430 0.56 20.41 -23.83
CA LEU A 430 1.01 21.42 -22.88
C LEU A 430 -0.17 22.10 -22.18
N LYS A 431 -1.26 22.39 -22.90
CA LYS A 431 -2.51 22.91 -22.32
C LYS A 431 -3.07 21.94 -21.28
N THR A 432 -3.14 20.65 -21.60
CA THR A 432 -3.60 19.60 -20.68
C THR A 432 -2.74 19.56 -19.41
N HIS A 433 -1.41 19.55 -19.52
CA HIS A 433 -0.53 19.52 -18.33
C HIS A 433 -0.63 20.78 -17.47
N ILE A 434 -0.75 21.96 -18.11
CA ILE A 434 -0.97 23.23 -17.40
C ILE A 434 -2.30 23.18 -16.65
N GLN A 435 -3.39 22.81 -17.33
CA GLN A 435 -4.71 22.82 -16.70
C GLN A 435 -4.88 21.72 -15.65
N THR A 436 -4.23 20.56 -15.80
CA THR A 436 -4.15 19.53 -14.76
C THR A 436 -3.36 20.03 -13.53
N GLY A 437 -2.40 20.94 -13.71
CA GLY A 437 -1.51 21.38 -12.64
C GLY A 437 -0.34 20.42 -12.41
N ASN A 438 0.19 19.82 -13.49
CA ASN A 438 1.27 18.84 -13.44
C ASN A 438 2.47 19.31 -12.60
N GLN A 439 2.86 18.51 -11.60
CA GLN A 439 3.89 18.92 -10.64
C GLN A 439 5.29 19.04 -11.26
N SER A 440 5.63 18.15 -12.20
CA SER A 440 6.92 18.21 -12.93
C SER A 440 7.06 19.51 -13.71
N LEU A 441 6.01 19.93 -14.41
CA LEU A 441 5.95 21.20 -15.12
C LEU A 441 6.00 22.39 -14.17
N LYS A 442 5.25 22.35 -13.06
CA LYS A 442 5.24 23.41 -12.04
C LYS A 442 6.63 23.62 -11.46
N ASN A 443 7.27 22.58 -10.95
CA ASN A 443 8.64 22.62 -10.40
C ASN A 443 9.63 23.18 -11.43
N TYR A 444 9.51 22.74 -12.68
CA TYR A 444 10.37 23.24 -13.76
C TYR A 444 10.18 24.74 -13.99
N LEU A 445 8.94 25.23 -14.01
CA LEU A 445 8.61 26.64 -14.15
C LEU A 445 9.06 27.46 -12.94
N GLU A 446 8.90 26.96 -11.71
CA GLU A 446 9.37 27.63 -10.49
C GLU A 446 10.89 27.79 -10.47
N VAL A 447 11.64 26.80 -10.95
CA VAL A 447 13.09 26.91 -11.11
C VAL A 447 13.46 27.93 -12.20
N LEU A 448 12.72 27.97 -13.31
CA LEU A 448 12.93 29.02 -14.33
C LEU A 448 12.60 30.41 -13.77
N HIS A 449 11.56 30.52 -12.96
CA HIS A 449 11.12 31.75 -12.32
C HIS A 449 12.11 32.23 -11.24
N SER A 450 12.67 31.34 -10.42
CA SER A 450 13.68 31.73 -9.43
C SER A 450 14.99 32.17 -10.10
N GLY A 451 15.38 31.51 -11.19
CA GLY A 451 16.55 31.88 -12.00
C GLY A 451 16.41 33.21 -12.74
N GLN A 452 15.18 33.66 -13.01
CA GLN A 452 14.86 34.92 -13.71
C GLN A 452 15.56 36.13 -13.07
N HIS A 453 15.50 36.27 -11.74
CA HIS A 453 16.12 37.39 -11.03
C HIS A 453 17.65 37.40 -11.19
N ILE A 454 18.28 36.22 -11.23
CA ILE A 454 19.73 36.09 -11.44
C ILE A 454 20.09 36.50 -12.87
N LEU A 455 19.28 36.07 -13.85
CA LEU A 455 19.44 36.45 -15.26
C LEU A 455 19.26 37.96 -15.47
N ASP A 456 18.25 38.57 -14.86
CA ASP A 456 17.95 39.99 -15.01
C ASP A 456 19.07 40.86 -14.42
N ARG A 457 19.64 40.48 -13.27
CA ARG A 457 20.81 41.19 -12.72
C ARG A 457 22.06 40.98 -13.57
N ALA A 458 22.28 39.78 -14.09
CA ALA A 458 23.37 39.53 -15.04
C ALA A 458 23.23 40.36 -16.32
N ASP A 459 22.01 40.50 -16.84
CA ASP A 459 21.68 41.34 -18.00
C ASP A 459 21.89 42.84 -17.73
N GLN A 460 21.56 43.32 -16.52
CA GLN A 460 21.63 44.74 -16.16
C GLN A 460 23.03 45.20 -15.72
N ASN A 461 23.72 44.38 -14.92
CA ASN A 461 24.92 44.78 -14.19
C ASN A 461 26.16 43.91 -14.52
N GLY A 462 26.01 42.89 -15.37
CA GLY A 462 27.06 41.92 -15.69
C GLY A 462 27.23 40.83 -14.64
N ILE A 463 27.86 39.71 -15.01
CA ILE A 463 28.02 38.53 -14.15
C ILE A 463 28.89 38.81 -12.92
N ASP A 464 29.87 39.72 -13.05
CA ASP A 464 30.72 40.13 -11.94
C ASP A 464 29.94 40.76 -10.77
N SER A 465 28.72 41.24 -11.01
CA SER A 465 27.85 41.83 -9.98
C SER A 465 27.14 40.81 -9.09
N LEU A 466 27.17 39.52 -9.47
CA LEU A 466 26.52 38.44 -8.74
C LEU A 466 27.38 37.98 -7.55
N GLU A 467 26.73 37.55 -6.47
CA GLU A 467 27.40 36.91 -5.34
C GLU A 467 27.90 35.50 -5.72
N GLU A 468 28.83 34.92 -4.95
CA GLU A 468 29.39 33.60 -5.25
C GLU A 468 28.36 32.47 -5.26
N LEU A 469 27.30 32.56 -4.44
CA LEU A 469 26.18 31.63 -4.49
C LEU A 469 25.39 31.78 -5.79
N GLU A 470 25.10 33.01 -6.18
CA GLU A 470 24.32 33.35 -7.36
C GLU A 470 25.07 33.03 -8.66
N LYS A 471 26.41 33.11 -8.65
CA LYS A 471 27.25 32.62 -9.76
C LYS A 471 27.20 31.10 -9.90
N LYS A 472 27.17 30.36 -8.78
CA LYS A 472 26.99 28.90 -8.80
C LYS A 472 25.60 28.52 -9.32
N GLU A 473 24.56 29.22 -8.86
CA GLU A 473 23.19 29.05 -9.34
C GLU A 473 23.07 29.38 -10.83
N LEU A 474 23.66 30.49 -11.30
CA LEU A 474 23.71 30.82 -12.72
C LEU A 474 24.48 29.75 -13.51
N GLY A 475 25.60 29.25 -12.99
CA GLY A 475 26.38 28.19 -13.61
C GLY A 475 25.59 26.89 -13.81
N ALA A 476 24.81 26.50 -12.80
CA ALA A 476 23.90 25.36 -12.86
C ALA A 476 22.74 25.61 -13.84
N PHE A 477 22.15 26.81 -13.79
CA PHE A 477 21.10 27.23 -14.72
C PHE A 477 21.57 27.16 -16.18
N LEU A 478 22.75 27.71 -16.49
CA LEU A 478 23.32 27.70 -17.84
C LEU A 478 23.62 26.28 -18.34
N ALA A 479 24.08 25.38 -17.48
CA ALA A 479 24.27 23.95 -17.83
C ALA A 479 22.94 23.27 -18.17
N LYS A 480 21.87 23.60 -17.44
CA LYS A 480 20.51 23.10 -17.72
C LYS A 480 19.99 23.64 -19.07
N MET A 481 20.21 24.93 -19.35
CA MET A 481 19.83 25.56 -20.61
C MET A 481 20.62 25.01 -21.80
N GLU A 482 21.92 24.77 -21.67
CA GLU A 482 22.73 24.11 -22.71
C GLU A 482 22.13 22.76 -23.11
N THR A 483 21.86 21.92 -22.10
CA THR A 483 21.28 20.59 -22.33
C THR A 483 19.92 20.71 -23.03
N LEU A 484 19.10 21.70 -22.64
CA LEU A 484 17.83 22.03 -23.30
C LEU A 484 18.01 22.44 -24.76
N PHE A 485 18.96 23.33 -25.06
CA PHE A 485 19.17 23.83 -26.42
C PHE A 485 19.64 22.74 -27.35
N ALA A 486 20.66 21.96 -26.96
CA ALA A 486 21.22 20.86 -27.75
C ALA A 486 20.16 19.84 -28.21
N ASN A 487 19.03 19.73 -27.51
CA ASN A 487 17.96 18.75 -27.79
C ASN A 487 16.61 19.37 -28.23
N SER A 488 16.52 20.70 -28.27
CA SER A 488 15.33 21.42 -28.71
C SER A 488 15.27 21.58 -30.23
N LEU A 489 14.08 21.92 -30.75
CA LEU A 489 13.92 22.37 -32.15
C LEU A 489 14.73 23.64 -32.47
N LEU A 490 15.20 24.37 -31.45
CA LEU A 490 16.01 25.58 -31.59
C LEU A 490 17.51 25.25 -31.76
N GLY A 491 18.02 24.19 -31.11
CA GLY A 491 19.43 23.78 -31.21
C GLY A 491 19.85 23.18 -32.55
N LYS A 492 18.93 22.61 -33.32
CA LYS A 492 19.21 22.13 -34.70
C LYS A 492 19.64 23.24 -35.68
N ARG A 493 19.74 24.50 -35.23
CA ARG A 493 20.21 25.66 -36.01
C ARG A 493 21.66 26.07 -35.72
N SER A 494 22.35 25.46 -34.76
CA SER A 494 23.65 25.91 -34.24
C SER A 494 24.66 24.75 -34.15
N ASP A 495 25.85 24.89 -34.76
CA ASP A 495 27.01 24.00 -34.58
C ASP A 495 27.86 24.38 -33.35
N ARG A 496 27.41 25.36 -32.54
CA ARG A 496 28.10 25.80 -31.32
C ARG A 496 27.43 25.17 -30.11
N THR A 497 28.23 24.77 -29.12
CA THR A 497 27.80 24.19 -27.84
C THR A 497 28.29 25.08 -26.71
N ILE A 498 27.49 25.27 -25.65
CA ILE A 498 27.86 26.04 -24.46
C ILE A 498 28.86 25.23 -23.61
N ASP A 499 30.13 25.15 -24.00
CA ASP A 499 31.12 24.34 -23.29
C ASP A 499 31.20 24.67 -21.77
N SER A 500 30.83 23.71 -20.93
CA SER A 500 30.77 23.86 -19.47
C SER A 500 32.13 24.08 -18.82
N SER A 501 33.24 23.79 -19.53
CA SER A 501 34.60 24.11 -19.09
C SER A 501 34.99 25.58 -19.27
N LYS A 502 34.13 26.38 -19.92
CA LYS A 502 34.37 27.81 -20.16
C LYS A 502 33.93 28.69 -18.98
N PRO A 503 34.52 29.90 -18.85
CA PRO A 503 34.08 30.90 -17.90
C PRO A 503 32.59 31.23 -18.04
N LEU A 504 31.96 31.62 -16.93
CA LEU A 504 30.52 31.85 -16.83
C LEU A 504 30.05 32.95 -17.80
N GLU A 505 30.88 33.97 -18.03
CA GLU A 505 30.67 35.08 -18.95
C GLU A 505 30.61 34.62 -20.41
N GLU A 506 31.51 33.72 -20.80
CA GLU A 506 31.54 33.16 -22.15
C GLU A 506 30.29 32.29 -22.37
N ARG A 507 29.94 31.45 -21.38
CA ARG A 507 28.76 30.59 -21.43
C ARG A 507 27.46 31.40 -21.54
N TYR A 508 27.34 32.48 -20.78
CA TYR A 508 26.19 33.38 -20.81
C TYR A 508 26.07 34.13 -22.15
N ALA A 509 27.20 34.57 -22.72
CA ALA A 509 27.22 35.22 -24.03
C ALA A 509 26.80 34.27 -25.17
N VAL A 510 27.29 33.02 -25.14
CA VAL A 510 26.89 31.98 -26.11
C VAL A 510 25.38 31.73 -26.02
N LEU A 511 24.83 31.60 -24.80
CA LEU A 511 23.40 31.43 -24.60
C LEU A 511 22.58 32.58 -25.22
N ARG A 512 23.03 33.84 -25.02
CA ARG A 512 22.37 35.03 -25.58
C ARG A 512 22.33 34.98 -27.12
N GLU A 513 23.43 34.59 -27.75
CA GLU A 513 23.50 34.41 -29.20
C GLU A 513 22.61 33.26 -29.69
N GLU A 514 22.63 32.11 -29.03
CA GLU A 514 21.84 30.92 -29.41
C GLU A 514 20.34 31.15 -29.34
N LEU A 515 19.89 31.87 -28.31
CA LEU A 515 18.51 32.32 -28.16
C LEU A 515 18.09 33.31 -29.25
N GLY A 516 19.05 33.92 -29.95
CA GLY A 516 18.84 35.01 -30.88
C GLY A 516 18.25 36.23 -30.17
N CYS A 517 18.70 36.52 -28.94
CA CYS A 517 18.26 37.70 -28.20
C CYS A 517 18.67 38.98 -28.95
N ALA A 518 17.77 39.95 -29.03
CA ALA A 518 18.15 41.29 -29.49
C ALA A 518 19.11 41.96 -28.49
N GLN A 519 19.83 43.01 -28.92
CA GLN A 519 20.89 43.67 -28.15
C GLN A 519 20.45 44.07 -26.73
N ASP A 520 19.20 44.50 -26.56
CA ASP A 520 18.63 44.94 -25.27
C ASP A 520 17.48 44.04 -24.76
N GLN A 521 17.29 42.85 -25.36
CA GLN A 521 16.27 41.92 -24.90
C GLN A 521 16.83 41.07 -23.75
N PRO A 522 16.17 41.03 -22.57
CA PRO A 522 16.57 40.13 -21.50
C PRO A 522 16.52 38.67 -21.95
N ILE A 523 17.52 37.87 -21.57
CA ILE A 523 17.62 36.45 -21.94
C ILE A 523 16.35 35.71 -21.54
N ALA A 524 15.88 36.00 -20.34
CA ALA A 524 14.78 35.27 -19.76
C ALA A 524 13.42 35.65 -20.40
N ALA A 525 13.26 36.92 -20.81
CA ALA A 525 12.13 37.33 -21.65
C ALA A 525 12.14 36.61 -23.00
N ARG A 526 13.33 36.39 -23.59
CA ARG A 526 13.47 35.62 -24.83
C ARG A 526 13.13 34.14 -24.64
N ILE A 527 13.52 33.54 -23.51
CA ILE A 527 13.13 32.19 -23.12
C ILE A 527 11.60 32.11 -23.04
N SER A 528 10.94 33.02 -22.30
CA SER A 528 9.47 33.05 -22.22
C SER A 528 8.79 33.19 -23.59
N GLU A 529 9.32 34.04 -24.49
CA GLU A 529 8.79 34.17 -25.86
C GLU A 529 8.86 32.88 -26.68
N LEU A 530 9.93 32.10 -26.51
CA LEU A 530 10.15 30.88 -27.29
C LEU A 530 9.28 29.73 -26.80
N PHE A 531 9.09 29.61 -25.48
CA PHE A 531 8.41 28.47 -24.86
C PHE A 531 6.93 28.71 -24.55
N LEU A 532 6.53 29.94 -24.20
CA LEU A 532 5.17 30.24 -23.69
C LEU A 532 4.26 30.85 -24.74
N LYS A 533 4.81 31.62 -25.68
CA LYS A 533 4.04 32.22 -26.77
C LYS A 533 3.24 31.20 -27.60
N PRO A 534 3.73 29.97 -27.86
CA PRO A 534 2.98 28.97 -28.62
C PRO A 534 1.59 28.62 -28.05
N ILE A 535 1.43 28.72 -26.73
CA ILE A 535 0.18 28.44 -26.01
C ILE A 535 -0.62 29.69 -25.68
N GLY A 536 -0.17 30.88 -26.11
CA GLY A 536 -0.84 32.16 -25.85
C GLY A 536 -0.43 32.82 -24.52
N MET A 537 0.56 32.27 -23.81
CA MET A 537 1.07 32.83 -22.56
C MET A 537 2.32 33.68 -22.80
N ARG A 538 2.56 34.65 -21.90
CA ARG A 538 3.59 35.69 -22.08
C ARG A 538 4.71 35.62 -21.04
N SER A 539 4.45 35.02 -19.88
CA SER A 539 5.42 34.92 -18.79
C SER A 539 5.19 33.65 -17.96
N VAL A 540 6.20 33.24 -17.19
CA VAL A 540 6.13 32.03 -16.37
C VAL A 540 5.08 32.18 -15.25
N GLU A 541 4.97 33.36 -14.68
CA GLU A 541 3.98 33.70 -13.65
C GLU A 541 2.57 33.51 -14.17
N GLN A 542 2.29 33.95 -15.41
CA GLN A 542 0.99 33.74 -16.05
C GLN A 542 0.65 32.24 -16.19
N VAL A 543 1.66 31.39 -16.43
CA VAL A 543 1.46 29.94 -16.52
C VAL A 543 1.13 29.38 -15.15
N LEU A 544 1.92 29.72 -14.12
CA LEU A 544 1.71 29.27 -12.74
C LEU A 544 0.34 29.71 -12.20
N GLU A 545 -0.08 30.95 -12.48
CA GLU A 545 -1.42 31.45 -12.17
C GLU A 545 -2.51 30.65 -12.89
N ALA A 546 -2.32 30.32 -14.17
CA ALA A 546 -3.29 29.52 -14.92
C ALA A 546 -3.41 28.09 -14.37
N MET A 547 -2.30 27.48 -13.94
CA MET A 547 -2.29 26.17 -13.27
C MET A 547 -3.11 26.23 -11.97
N ALA A 548 -2.84 27.22 -11.11
CA ALA A 548 -3.53 27.39 -9.84
C ALA A 548 -5.04 27.67 -10.05
N GLN A 549 -5.39 28.57 -10.98
CA GLN A 549 -6.78 28.91 -11.28
C GLN A 549 -7.57 27.71 -11.80
N SER A 550 -6.96 26.85 -12.62
CA SER A 550 -7.62 25.64 -13.13
C SER A 550 -8.00 24.69 -11.99
N LYS A 551 -7.07 24.43 -11.06
CA LYS A 551 -7.34 23.60 -9.86
C LYS A 551 -8.37 24.24 -8.94
N GLU A 552 -8.29 25.55 -8.71
CA GLU A 552 -9.23 26.29 -7.87
C GLU A 552 -10.66 26.22 -8.45
N GLN A 553 -10.80 26.42 -9.75
CA GLN A 553 -12.09 26.33 -10.44
C GLN A 553 -12.67 24.91 -10.41
N ALA A 554 -11.84 23.88 -10.61
CA ALA A 554 -12.27 22.49 -10.48
C ALA A 554 -12.72 22.18 -9.04
N ASN A 555 -11.92 22.55 -8.04
CA ASN A 555 -12.25 22.38 -6.63
C ASN A 555 -13.57 23.08 -6.26
N ALA A 556 -13.75 24.33 -6.67
CA ALA A 556 -14.97 25.09 -6.41
C ALA A 556 -16.20 24.45 -7.08
N ARG A 557 -16.05 23.96 -8.31
CA ARG A 557 -17.11 23.26 -9.04
C ARG A 557 -17.50 21.96 -8.35
N SER A 558 -16.53 21.12 -8.00
CA SER A 558 -16.75 19.85 -7.29
C SER A 558 -17.41 20.05 -5.93
N ARG A 559 -16.97 21.06 -5.17
CA ARG A 559 -17.58 21.41 -3.88
C ARG A 559 -19.02 21.88 -4.04
N ALA A 560 -19.28 22.74 -5.02
CA ALA A 560 -20.65 23.19 -5.32
C ALA A 560 -21.54 22.02 -5.75
N MET A 561 -21.02 21.09 -6.55
CA MET A 561 -21.73 19.90 -6.99
C MET A 561 -22.11 19.01 -5.80
N ALA A 562 -21.15 18.64 -4.95
CA ALA A 562 -21.42 17.80 -3.77
C ALA A 562 -22.35 18.50 -2.76
N HIS A 563 -22.20 19.82 -2.55
CA HIS A 563 -23.09 20.57 -1.66
C HIS A 563 -24.54 20.64 -2.18
N ASN A 564 -24.72 20.69 -3.49
CA ASN A 564 -26.05 20.80 -4.12
C ASN A 564 -26.68 19.42 -4.42
N ALA A 565 -25.99 18.32 -4.11
CA ALA A 565 -26.49 16.96 -4.25
C ALA A 565 -27.73 16.76 -3.36
N GLN A 566 -28.84 16.33 -3.95
CA GLN A 566 -30.04 15.99 -3.19
C GLN A 566 -29.88 14.59 -2.60
N ASP A 567 -30.21 14.43 -1.32
CA ASP A 567 -30.09 13.16 -0.59
C ASP A 567 -28.70 12.49 -0.74
N ASN A 568 -27.64 13.31 -0.88
CA ASN A 568 -26.26 12.86 -1.10
C ASN A 568 -26.05 12.06 -2.41
N GLN A 569 -26.89 12.29 -3.42
CA GLN A 569 -26.82 11.66 -4.73
C GLN A 569 -26.49 12.67 -5.85
N LEU A 570 -25.58 12.28 -6.74
CA LEU A 570 -25.23 13.02 -7.96
C LEU A 570 -26.04 12.52 -9.16
N GLU A 571 -26.15 13.36 -10.18
CA GLU A 571 -26.93 13.08 -11.39
C GLU A 571 -26.06 13.09 -12.66
N ILE A 572 -26.39 12.19 -13.58
CA ILE A 572 -25.86 12.15 -14.95
C ILE A 572 -26.98 12.60 -15.90
N GLU A 573 -26.68 13.58 -16.75
CA GLU A 573 -27.64 14.19 -17.66
C GLU A 573 -27.34 13.86 -19.13
N PRO A 574 -28.35 13.93 -20.03
CA PRO A 574 -28.11 13.78 -21.46
C PRO A 574 -27.16 14.86 -21.96
N GLY A 575 -26.12 14.45 -22.68
CA GLY A 575 -25.04 15.33 -23.13
C GLY A 575 -23.76 15.23 -22.30
N ASP A 576 -23.81 14.64 -21.11
CA ASP A 576 -22.62 14.29 -20.32
C ASP A 576 -21.77 13.24 -21.06
N LEU A 577 -20.47 13.26 -20.79
CA LEU A 577 -19.49 12.33 -21.36
C LEU A 577 -18.97 11.39 -20.26
N LEU A 578 -18.91 10.10 -20.57
CA LEU A 578 -18.41 9.06 -19.67
C LEU A 578 -17.13 8.44 -20.24
N LYS A 579 -16.07 8.37 -19.43
CA LYS A 579 -14.83 7.67 -19.78
C LYS A 579 -14.57 6.51 -18.82
N GLY A 580 -14.35 5.33 -19.35
CA GLY A 580 -13.87 4.19 -18.58
C GLY A 580 -12.37 4.27 -18.39
N VAL A 581 -11.94 3.99 -17.17
CA VAL A 581 -10.55 4.00 -16.73
C VAL A 581 -10.28 2.78 -15.85
N ASP A 582 -9.13 2.15 -16.08
CA ASP A 582 -8.57 1.20 -15.12
C ASP A 582 -7.98 1.99 -13.93
N PRO A 583 -8.40 1.70 -12.69
CA PRO A 583 -7.93 2.42 -11.50
C PRO A 583 -6.41 2.52 -11.38
N HIS A 584 -5.63 1.58 -11.93
CA HIS A 584 -4.17 1.63 -11.88
C HIS A 584 -3.56 2.87 -12.56
N TYR A 585 -4.27 3.52 -13.49
CA TYR A 585 -3.79 4.74 -14.16
C TYR A 585 -4.17 6.04 -13.42
N ILE A 586 -4.80 5.98 -12.24
CA ILE A 586 -5.33 7.20 -11.62
C ILE A 586 -4.22 8.20 -11.28
N GLU A 587 -3.11 7.74 -10.73
CA GLU A 587 -1.96 8.58 -10.36
C GLU A 587 -1.45 9.36 -11.58
N ASP A 588 -1.22 8.64 -12.70
CA ASP A 588 -0.77 9.23 -13.95
C ASP A 588 -1.78 10.21 -14.54
N ILE A 589 -3.07 9.89 -14.50
CA ILE A 589 -4.12 10.74 -15.05
C ILE A 589 -4.24 12.04 -14.24
N LEU A 590 -4.21 11.96 -12.91
CA LEU A 590 -4.31 13.15 -12.06
C LEU A 590 -3.09 14.07 -12.22
N GLN A 591 -1.93 13.54 -12.63
CA GLN A 591 -0.73 14.35 -12.90
C GLN A 591 -0.61 14.82 -14.35
N ASN A 592 -0.94 13.99 -15.34
CA ASN A 592 -0.68 14.25 -16.76
C ASN A 592 -1.94 14.61 -17.57
N GLY A 593 -3.11 14.45 -16.96
CA GLY A 593 -4.40 14.44 -17.64
C GLY A 593 -4.71 13.09 -18.29
N SER A 594 -5.95 12.92 -18.73
CA SER A 594 -6.35 11.75 -19.50
C SER A 594 -5.97 11.98 -20.96
N VAL A 595 -4.84 11.42 -21.37
CA VAL A 595 -4.30 11.52 -22.74
C VAL A 595 -4.35 10.19 -23.49
N ALA A 596 -4.26 10.25 -24.82
CA ALA A 596 -4.18 9.06 -25.68
C ALA A 596 -2.86 8.28 -25.47
N LYS A 597 -2.86 6.99 -25.84
CA LYS A 597 -1.71 6.09 -25.68
C LYS A 597 -0.44 6.59 -26.40
N GLU A 598 -0.58 7.29 -27.54
CA GLU A 598 0.56 7.83 -28.30
C GLU A 598 1.32 8.92 -27.54
N TYR A 599 0.71 9.40 -26.47
CA TYR A 599 1.25 10.37 -25.52
C TYR A 599 1.47 9.73 -24.14
N LEU A 600 1.73 8.41 -24.11
CA LEU A 600 1.96 7.61 -22.90
C LEU A 600 0.78 7.64 -21.90
N GLY A 601 -0.44 7.80 -22.41
CA GLY A 601 -1.66 7.65 -21.62
C GLY A 601 -2.09 6.19 -21.43
N ALA A 602 -3.22 5.99 -20.75
CA ALA A 602 -3.80 4.66 -20.53
C ALA A 602 -4.00 3.93 -21.87
N SER A 603 -3.40 2.75 -22.00
CA SER A 603 -3.44 1.95 -23.23
C SER A 603 -4.55 0.91 -23.18
N ALA A 604 -5.28 0.76 -24.30
CA ALA A 604 -6.27 -0.30 -24.49
C ALA A 604 -5.70 -1.39 -25.41
N VAL A 605 -6.07 -2.65 -25.16
CA VAL A 605 -5.61 -3.83 -25.93
C VAL A 605 -5.99 -3.74 -27.42
N SER A 606 -7.10 -3.06 -27.73
CA SER A 606 -7.49 -2.72 -29.10
C SER A 606 -7.89 -1.25 -29.18
N ASP A 607 -7.16 -0.48 -29.97
CA ASP A 607 -7.46 0.93 -30.21
C ASP A 607 -7.64 1.15 -31.72
N GLN A 608 -8.83 1.64 -32.08
CA GLN A 608 -9.23 1.90 -33.47
C GLN A 608 -9.23 3.41 -33.79
N THR A 609 -8.91 4.24 -32.80
CA THR A 609 -9.09 5.70 -32.74
C THR A 609 -7.81 6.34 -32.17
N PRO A 610 -6.68 6.26 -32.91
CA PRO A 610 -5.41 6.83 -32.49
C PRO A 610 -5.45 8.36 -32.34
N PHE A 611 -4.62 8.86 -31.42
CA PHE A 611 -4.45 10.28 -31.10
C PHE A 611 -5.63 10.95 -30.40
N ASP A 612 -6.60 10.19 -29.89
CA ASP A 612 -7.71 10.70 -29.10
C ASP A 612 -8.02 9.85 -27.88
N THR A 613 -8.83 10.41 -26.99
CA THR A 613 -9.32 9.72 -25.80
C THR A 613 -10.79 9.39 -25.98
N ASP A 614 -11.11 8.10 -25.97
CA ASP A 614 -12.46 7.59 -26.16
C ASP A 614 -13.39 7.92 -24.97
N LEU A 615 -14.61 8.34 -25.33
CA LEU A 615 -15.71 8.72 -24.44
C LEU A 615 -17.05 8.18 -24.98
N SER A 616 -17.97 7.94 -24.06
CA SER A 616 -19.38 7.66 -24.32
C SER A 616 -20.22 8.90 -24.10
N LEU A 617 -21.01 9.31 -25.08
CA LEU A 617 -22.04 10.34 -24.90
C LEU A 617 -23.29 9.73 -24.26
N VAL A 618 -23.82 10.37 -23.21
CA VAL A 618 -25.10 10.00 -22.59
C VAL A 618 -26.26 10.55 -23.43
N GLU A 619 -27.16 9.67 -23.86
CA GLU A 619 -28.38 10.03 -24.58
C GLU A 619 -29.61 9.99 -23.65
N GLN A 620 -30.67 10.71 -24.00
CA GLN A 620 -31.91 10.76 -23.20
C GLN A 620 -32.50 9.38 -22.87
N LYS A 621 -32.35 8.42 -23.80
CA LYS A 621 -32.87 7.06 -23.64
C LYS A 621 -32.12 6.26 -22.56
N ASP A 622 -30.87 6.63 -22.27
CA ASP A 622 -29.99 5.90 -21.36
C ASP A 622 -30.43 6.11 -19.90
N ILE A 623 -31.04 7.25 -19.61
CA ILE A 623 -31.51 7.63 -18.28
C ILE A 623 -33.02 7.48 -18.10
N GLN A 624 -33.74 7.03 -19.13
CA GLN A 624 -35.20 7.11 -19.18
C GLN A 624 -35.90 6.12 -18.23
N GLU A 625 -35.32 4.94 -18.03
CA GLU A 625 -35.89 3.88 -17.19
C GLU A 625 -35.28 3.90 -15.78
N ASP A 626 -33.94 3.92 -15.69
CA ASP A 626 -33.19 3.70 -14.44
C ASP A 626 -32.30 4.88 -14.03
N GLY A 627 -32.52 6.08 -14.59
CA GLY A 627 -31.82 7.31 -14.19
C GLY A 627 -30.29 7.20 -14.25
N PHE A 628 -29.61 7.49 -13.13
CA PHE A 628 -28.16 7.42 -13.00
C PHE A 628 -27.62 6.02 -13.34
N LYS A 629 -28.23 4.98 -12.79
CA LYS A 629 -27.83 3.59 -13.01
C LYS A 629 -27.95 3.22 -14.48
N GLY A 630 -29.05 3.62 -15.13
CA GLY A 630 -29.22 3.45 -16.57
C GLY A 630 -28.11 4.12 -17.38
N ALA A 631 -27.69 5.33 -17.00
CA ALA A 631 -26.58 6.03 -17.67
C ALA A 631 -25.28 5.22 -17.63
N VAL A 632 -24.98 4.61 -16.48
CA VAL A 632 -23.79 3.78 -16.25
C VAL A 632 -23.89 2.47 -17.03
N GLU A 633 -25.02 1.76 -16.92
CA GLU A 633 -25.24 0.45 -17.54
C GLU A 633 -25.38 0.51 -19.07
N GLU A 634 -25.89 1.59 -19.64
CA GLU A 634 -26.04 1.77 -21.10
C GLU A 634 -24.81 2.43 -21.75
N SER A 635 -23.83 2.83 -20.95
CA SER A 635 -22.59 3.43 -21.42
C SER A 635 -21.71 2.41 -22.12
N ILE A 636 -21.19 2.77 -23.30
CA ILE A 636 -20.16 1.96 -23.98
C ILE A 636 -18.85 1.95 -23.19
N ALA A 637 -18.65 2.93 -22.29
CA ALA A 637 -17.45 3.03 -21.47
C ALA A 637 -17.44 2.06 -20.28
N LYS A 638 -18.56 1.38 -19.99
CA LYS A 638 -18.70 0.50 -18.82
C LYS A 638 -17.76 -0.71 -18.84
N THR A 639 -17.25 -1.10 -20.00
CA THR A 639 -16.34 -2.25 -20.15
C THR A 639 -14.86 -1.87 -20.12
N HIS A 640 -14.53 -0.58 -19.96
CA HIS A 640 -13.16 -0.09 -20.02
C HIS A 640 -12.62 0.24 -18.63
N GLY A 641 -12.33 -0.79 -17.82
CA GLY A 641 -11.86 -0.65 -16.44
C GLY A 641 -12.97 -0.43 -15.41
N ASP A 642 -12.64 -0.45 -14.12
CA ASP A 642 -13.60 -0.42 -13.00
C ASP A 642 -13.89 0.99 -12.43
N LEU A 643 -13.39 2.03 -13.09
CA LEU A 643 -13.67 3.43 -12.78
C LEU A 643 -14.32 4.12 -13.97
N LEU A 644 -15.32 4.97 -13.73
CA LEU A 644 -15.92 5.83 -14.75
C LEU A 644 -15.75 7.29 -14.37
N PHE A 645 -15.16 8.08 -15.26
CA PHE A 645 -15.15 9.53 -15.13
C PHE A 645 -16.39 10.12 -15.78
N VAL A 646 -17.01 11.06 -15.09
CA VAL A 646 -18.10 11.87 -15.63
C VAL A 646 -17.59 13.27 -15.91
N ILE A 647 -17.86 13.75 -17.13
CA ILE A 647 -17.45 15.07 -17.61
C ILE A 647 -18.69 15.78 -18.17
N LYS A 648 -19.08 16.88 -17.54
CA LYS A 648 -20.23 17.69 -17.95
C LYS A 648 -19.83 18.71 -19.02
N ASP A 649 -20.64 18.84 -20.07
CA ASP A 649 -20.43 19.83 -21.12
C ASP A 649 -20.86 21.23 -20.62
N ARG A 650 -19.86 22.05 -20.29
CA ARG A 650 -19.99 23.45 -19.86
C ARG A 650 -19.67 24.43 -20.99
N GLY A 651 -19.53 23.94 -22.22
CA GLY A 651 -19.10 24.71 -23.38
C GLY A 651 -17.59 24.74 -23.60
N GLN A 652 -16.82 23.90 -22.90
CA GLN A 652 -15.37 23.73 -23.08
C GLN A 652 -14.99 23.00 -24.38
N PHE A 653 -15.96 22.34 -25.02
CA PHE A 653 -15.75 21.58 -26.25
C PHE A 653 -16.05 22.38 -27.52
N GLN A 654 -15.21 22.18 -28.54
CA GLN A 654 -15.48 22.48 -29.94
C GLN A 654 -15.94 21.17 -30.58
N ARG A 655 -17.24 21.04 -30.83
CA ARG A 655 -17.77 19.89 -31.57
C ARG A 655 -17.44 20.02 -33.04
N THR A 656 -16.83 19.00 -33.63
CA THR A 656 -16.39 19.02 -35.03
C THR A 656 -16.93 17.81 -35.78
N ASN A 657 -17.12 18.00 -37.09
CA ASN A 657 -17.54 16.95 -38.01
C ASN A 657 -16.62 16.97 -39.24
N LYS A 658 -16.63 15.88 -40.02
CA LYS A 658 -15.75 15.73 -41.17
C LYS A 658 -16.16 16.51 -42.41
N GLU A 659 -17.44 16.84 -42.52
CA GLU A 659 -18.01 17.49 -43.71
C GLU A 659 -17.66 18.99 -43.75
N GLU A 660 -17.46 19.60 -42.58
CA GLU A 660 -17.16 21.01 -42.45
C GLU A 660 -15.65 21.26 -42.31
N LYS A 661 -15.20 22.31 -43.00
CA LYS A 661 -13.84 22.83 -42.81
C LYS A 661 -13.76 23.47 -41.43
N THR A 662 -13.19 22.74 -40.49
CA THR A 662 -13.12 23.17 -39.10
C THR A 662 -11.83 23.94 -38.87
N LYS A 663 -11.95 25.17 -38.37
CA LYS A 663 -10.80 25.93 -37.89
C LYS A 663 -10.48 25.49 -36.46
N TYR A 664 -9.22 25.16 -36.20
CA TYR A 664 -8.72 24.93 -34.84
C TYR A 664 -9.06 26.10 -33.92
N ASP A 665 -9.82 25.84 -32.87
CA ASP A 665 -9.99 26.72 -31.72
C ASP A 665 -9.05 26.26 -30.61
N SER A 666 -8.22 27.17 -30.14
CA SER A 666 -7.25 26.83 -29.11
C SER A 666 -7.76 26.90 -27.68
N GLU A 667 -8.85 27.63 -27.49
CA GLU A 667 -9.43 27.80 -26.16
C GLU A 667 -10.28 26.59 -25.78
N LYS A 668 -10.68 25.77 -26.77
CA LYS A 668 -11.56 24.61 -26.60
C LYS A 668 -10.88 23.28 -26.90
N TYR A 669 -11.43 22.21 -26.35
CA TYR A 669 -11.06 20.84 -26.67
C TYR A 669 -11.86 20.36 -27.88
N GLU A 670 -11.22 19.76 -28.88
CA GLU A 670 -11.97 19.20 -30.00
C GLU A 670 -12.63 17.90 -29.56
N LEU A 671 -13.96 17.88 -29.63
CA LEU A 671 -14.80 16.72 -29.42
C LEU A 671 -15.39 16.29 -30.76
N PHE A 672 -15.17 15.05 -31.16
CA PHE A 672 -15.62 14.57 -32.47
C PHE A 672 -16.11 13.14 -32.38
N GLN A 673 -16.99 12.75 -33.29
CA GLN A 673 -17.54 11.41 -33.32
C GLN A 673 -16.52 10.44 -33.94
N THR A 674 -16.17 9.40 -33.20
CA THR A 674 -15.17 8.39 -33.57
C THR A 674 -15.78 7.07 -34.05
N GLY A 675 -17.10 6.93 -34.02
CA GLY A 675 -17.76 5.68 -34.41
C GLY A 675 -19.27 5.77 -34.43
N GLY A 676 -19.94 4.78 -33.82
CA GLY A 676 -21.40 4.77 -33.63
C GLY A 676 -21.92 6.04 -32.95
N SER A 677 -23.24 6.21 -32.84
CA SER A 677 -23.86 7.49 -32.41
C SER A 677 -23.36 8.02 -31.06
N LYS A 678 -22.91 7.12 -30.17
CA LYS A 678 -22.42 7.43 -28.82
C LYS A 678 -20.90 7.52 -28.68
N HIS A 679 -20.13 7.13 -29.70
CA HIS A 679 -18.67 7.08 -29.64
C HIS A 679 -18.07 8.44 -29.97
N TYR A 680 -17.41 9.05 -28.99
CA TYR A 680 -16.72 10.32 -29.15
C TYR A 680 -15.27 10.24 -28.71
N GLY A 681 -14.44 11.06 -29.34
CA GLY A 681 -13.03 11.24 -29.01
C GLY A 681 -12.76 12.69 -28.64
N ILE A 682 -11.92 12.91 -27.62
CA ILE A 682 -11.24 14.19 -27.42
C ILE A 682 -9.84 14.10 -28.02
N ARG A 683 -9.54 14.97 -28.98
CA ARG A 683 -8.21 14.99 -29.63
C ARG A 683 -7.13 15.21 -28.57
N THR A 684 -6.09 14.39 -28.62
CA THR A 684 -4.96 14.36 -27.68
C THR A 684 -5.34 13.89 -26.27
N GLY A 685 -6.29 14.56 -25.64
CA GLY A 685 -6.73 14.30 -24.27
C GLY A 685 -7.34 15.52 -23.60
N PHE A 686 -7.67 15.38 -22.32
CA PHE A 686 -8.25 16.44 -21.49
C PHE A 686 -7.61 16.44 -20.09
N PRO A 687 -7.57 17.58 -19.38
CA PRO A 687 -6.93 17.67 -18.08
C PRO A 687 -7.80 17.04 -17.00
N ALA A 688 -7.17 16.57 -15.93
CA ALA A 688 -7.87 15.95 -14.80
C ALA A 688 -8.85 16.91 -14.11
N THR A 689 -8.63 18.23 -14.25
CA THR A 689 -9.53 19.27 -13.77
C THR A 689 -10.85 19.38 -14.54
N GLU A 690 -11.02 18.67 -15.66
CA GLU A 690 -12.32 18.55 -16.35
C GLU A 690 -13.20 17.44 -15.77
N ILE A 691 -12.64 16.49 -15.01
CA ILE A 691 -13.40 15.44 -14.33
C ILE A 691 -14.30 16.09 -13.28
N ASP A 692 -15.59 15.84 -13.35
CA ASP A 692 -16.57 16.39 -12.42
C ASP A 692 -16.77 15.50 -11.20
N PHE A 693 -16.88 14.19 -11.42
CA PHE A 693 -16.90 13.16 -10.39
C PHE A 693 -16.54 11.81 -11.00
N MET A 694 -16.27 10.83 -10.14
CA MET A 694 -15.93 9.46 -10.54
C MET A 694 -16.97 8.48 -10.00
N VAL A 695 -17.23 7.41 -10.73
CA VAL A 695 -18.11 6.31 -10.33
C VAL A 695 -17.28 5.04 -10.20
N VAL A 696 -17.27 4.45 -9.01
CA VAL A 696 -16.68 3.11 -8.78
C VAL A 696 -17.70 2.03 -9.09
N LYS A 697 -17.24 0.93 -9.67
CA LYS A 697 -18.08 -0.19 -10.12
C LYS A 697 -17.33 -1.51 -10.03
N GLY A 698 -18.07 -2.62 -10.16
CA GLY A 698 -17.48 -3.96 -10.21
C GLY A 698 -16.68 -4.33 -8.96
N PHE A 699 -15.62 -5.14 -9.12
CA PHE A 699 -14.81 -5.63 -8.00
C PHE A 699 -14.07 -4.50 -7.25
N PHE A 700 -13.74 -3.42 -7.94
CA PHE A 700 -13.11 -2.25 -7.31
C PHE A 700 -14.01 -1.63 -6.24
N ALA A 701 -15.33 -1.62 -6.46
CA ALA A 701 -16.30 -1.08 -5.49
C ALA A 701 -16.39 -1.89 -4.19
N GLU A 702 -15.90 -3.14 -4.18
CA GLU A 702 -15.88 -4.03 -3.01
C GLU A 702 -14.51 -4.07 -2.32
N ASN A 703 -13.51 -3.35 -2.83
CA ASN A 703 -12.14 -3.35 -2.33
C ASN A 703 -11.81 -2.05 -1.58
N ASP A 704 -12.15 -2.01 -0.29
CA ASP A 704 -11.96 -0.84 0.58
C ASP A 704 -10.55 -0.24 0.51
N ARG A 705 -9.51 -1.10 0.40
CA ARG A 705 -8.12 -0.65 0.33
C ARG A 705 -7.81 0.12 -0.95
N GLN A 706 -8.24 -0.40 -2.09
CA GLN A 706 -7.99 0.26 -3.38
C GLN A 706 -8.81 1.54 -3.53
N ILE A 707 -10.00 1.60 -2.94
CA ILE A 707 -10.81 2.82 -2.85
C ILE A 707 -10.10 3.86 -1.98
N GLU A 708 -9.53 3.45 -0.85
CA GLU A 708 -8.76 4.35 0.02
C GLU A 708 -7.52 4.90 -0.69
N ASP A 709 -6.80 4.08 -1.46
CA ASP A 709 -5.68 4.53 -2.29
C ASP A 709 -6.14 5.65 -3.26
N LEU A 710 -7.31 5.49 -3.89
CA LEU A 710 -7.92 6.52 -4.74
C LEU A 710 -8.24 7.82 -3.97
N TYR A 711 -8.68 7.73 -2.71
CA TYR A 711 -8.93 8.91 -1.87
C TYR A 711 -7.64 9.68 -1.57
N ILE A 712 -6.56 8.94 -1.25
CA ILE A 712 -5.23 9.48 -0.98
C ILE A 712 -4.69 10.20 -2.22
N GLU A 713 -4.84 9.61 -3.40
CA GLU A 713 -4.40 10.21 -4.67
C GLU A 713 -5.11 11.53 -4.97
N ILE A 714 -6.44 11.59 -4.80
CA ILE A 714 -7.20 12.83 -4.97
C ILE A 714 -6.76 13.89 -3.95
N ALA A 715 -6.61 13.51 -2.69
CA ALA A 715 -6.18 14.43 -1.62
C ALA A 715 -4.75 14.96 -1.84
N GLN A 716 -3.84 14.13 -2.35
CA GLN A 716 -2.48 14.51 -2.71
C GLN A 716 -2.46 15.58 -3.81
N ASN A 717 -3.34 15.43 -4.79
CA ASN A 717 -3.48 16.37 -5.90
C ASN A 717 -4.11 17.72 -5.50
N GLY A 718 -4.72 17.82 -4.32
CA GLY A 718 -5.05 19.09 -3.67
C GLY A 718 -6.35 19.76 -4.12
N TYR A 719 -7.19 19.08 -4.91
CA TYR A 719 -8.54 19.54 -5.21
C TYR A 719 -9.54 18.38 -5.10
N TYR A 720 -10.78 18.69 -4.70
CA TYR A 720 -11.79 17.68 -4.46
C TYR A 720 -12.38 17.16 -5.79
N ILE A 721 -12.50 15.83 -5.90
CA ILE A 721 -13.31 15.15 -6.91
C ILE A 721 -14.23 14.18 -6.15
N PRO A 722 -15.57 14.32 -6.22
CA PRO A 722 -16.48 13.39 -5.58
C PRO A 722 -16.37 12.01 -6.20
N ILE A 723 -16.55 10.98 -5.37
CA ILE A 723 -16.67 9.58 -5.82
C ILE A 723 -18.03 9.06 -5.42
N THR A 724 -18.72 8.39 -6.34
CA THR A 724 -20.02 7.77 -6.11
C THR A 724 -20.00 6.27 -6.35
N ASN A 725 -20.95 5.56 -5.75
CA ASN A 725 -21.31 4.22 -6.18
C ASN A 725 -22.14 4.24 -7.49
N GLU A 726 -22.52 3.07 -8.00
CA GLU A 726 -23.31 2.91 -9.24
C GLU A 726 -24.77 3.44 -9.13
N ALA A 727 -25.23 3.79 -7.93
CA ALA A 727 -26.52 4.45 -7.71
C ALA A 727 -26.40 5.98 -7.68
N GLY A 728 -25.19 6.53 -7.74
CA GLY A 728 -24.91 7.97 -7.67
C GLY A 728 -24.74 8.51 -6.25
N GLU A 729 -24.78 7.67 -5.22
CA GLU A 729 -24.56 8.09 -3.83
C GLU A 729 -23.08 8.40 -3.59
N ILE A 730 -22.81 9.57 -3.01
CA ILE A 730 -21.44 10.01 -2.72
C ILE A 730 -20.84 9.16 -1.58
N ILE A 731 -19.77 8.43 -1.89
CA ILE A 731 -18.99 7.61 -0.95
C ILE A 731 -17.70 8.29 -0.50
N PHE A 732 -17.19 9.25 -1.28
CA PHE A 732 -16.09 10.13 -0.88
C PHE A 732 -16.62 11.55 -0.75
N SER A 733 -17.01 11.91 0.47
CA SER A 733 -17.61 13.20 0.77
C SER A 733 -16.57 14.31 0.86
N LEU A 734 -17.05 15.56 0.88
CA LEU A 734 -16.17 16.70 1.12
C LEU A 734 -15.49 16.62 2.49
N GLN A 735 -16.16 16.05 3.50
CA GLN A 735 -15.59 15.89 4.83
C GLN A 735 -14.42 14.89 4.81
N ASP A 736 -14.59 13.79 4.09
CA ASP A 736 -13.53 12.78 3.91
C ASP A 736 -12.34 13.41 3.21
N PHE A 737 -12.57 14.14 2.12
CA PHE A 737 -11.53 14.87 1.42
C PHE A 737 -10.73 15.80 2.33
N GLU A 738 -11.38 16.61 3.17
CA GLU A 738 -10.67 17.50 4.10
C GLU A 738 -9.84 16.71 5.14
N ALA A 739 -10.34 15.55 5.59
CA ALA A 739 -9.61 14.68 6.51
C ALA A 739 -8.32 14.15 5.87
N TYR A 740 -8.40 13.56 4.67
CA TYR A 740 -7.21 13.10 3.93
C TYR A 740 -6.30 14.27 3.54
N ARG A 741 -6.88 15.42 3.15
CA ARG A 741 -6.11 16.60 2.75
C ARG A 741 -5.27 17.17 3.89
N SER A 742 -5.75 17.07 5.12
CA SER A 742 -5.04 17.57 6.31
C SER A 742 -3.68 16.90 6.55
N ILE A 743 -3.51 15.65 6.09
CA ILE A 743 -2.25 14.88 6.20
C ILE A 743 -1.10 15.60 5.49
N TYR A 744 -1.41 16.32 4.41
CA TYR A 744 -0.43 17.05 3.59
C TYR A 744 -0.07 18.43 4.15
N ALA A 745 -0.62 18.86 5.30
CA ALA A 745 -0.28 20.14 5.89
C ALA A 745 1.23 20.25 6.17
N GLY A 746 1.84 21.38 5.78
CA GLY A 746 3.28 21.61 5.85
C GLY A 746 4.12 20.91 4.79
N LEU A 747 3.50 20.33 3.76
CA LEU A 747 4.17 19.77 2.58
C LEU A 747 3.92 20.66 1.37
N ASP A 748 4.84 21.60 1.11
CA ASP A 748 4.71 22.60 0.04
C ASP A 748 4.64 21.94 -1.35
N ARG A 749 5.34 20.80 -1.52
CA ARG A 749 5.32 20.02 -2.77
C ARG A 749 3.93 19.53 -3.18
N PHE A 750 3.04 19.36 -2.21
CA PHE A 750 1.67 18.92 -2.41
C PHE A 750 0.68 20.07 -2.22
N GLU A 751 1.16 21.32 -2.19
CA GLU A 751 0.36 22.52 -1.93
C GLU A 751 -0.40 22.47 -0.60
N GLY A 752 0.19 21.78 0.39
CA GLY A 752 -0.39 21.58 1.71
C GLY A 752 -0.76 22.90 2.39
N ALA A 753 -1.80 22.87 3.21
CA ALA A 753 -2.09 24.00 4.08
C ALA A 753 -0.93 24.25 5.05
N GLN A 754 -0.85 25.46 5.61
CA GLN A 754 0.14 25.75 6.64
C GLN A 754 -0.05 24.80 7.85
N LEU A 755 1.05 24.21 8.31
CA LEU A 755 1.00 23.32 9.47
C LEU A 755 0.81 24.14 10.75
N ALA A 756 -0.31 23.91 11.45
CA ALA A 756 -0.56 24.57 12.73
C ALA A 756 0.34 23.99 13.83
N VAL A 757 1.03 24.84 14.59
CA VAL A 757 1.84 24.42 15.75
C VAL A 757 1.31 25.03 17.03
N MET A 758 1.28 24.22 18.09
CA MET A 758 0.96 24.64 19.46
C MET A 758 2.24 24.57 20.30
N VAL A 759 2.91 25.72 20.42
CA VAL A 759 4.12 25.86 21.25
C VAL A 759 3.74 25.71 22.73
N SER A 760 4.54 24.94 23.47
CA SER A 760 4.32 24.74 24.90
C SER A 760 4.55 26.03 25.69
N ASP A 761 3.67 26.32 26.65
CA ASP A 761 3.72 27.52 27.48
C ASP A 761 4.04 27.21 28.95
N GLU A 762 4.41 28.23 29.75
CA GLU A 762 4.82 28.05 31.16
C GLU A 762 3.76 27.40 32.07
N ASN A 763 2.49 27.36 31.63
CA ASN A 763 1.40 26.71 32.35
C ASN A 763 1.25 25.23 31.99
N ASP A 764 1.93 24.74 30.95
CA ASP A 764 1.93 23.32 30.60
C ASP A 764 2.69 22.51 31.66
N ALA A 765 2.11 21.40 32.09
CA ALA A 765 2.68 20.54 33.12
C ALA A 765 4.11 20.04 32.79
N ASN A 766 4.43 19.92 31.50
CA ASN A 766 5.71 19.42 31.01
C ASN A 766 6.64 20.54 30.51
N TYR A 767 6.29 21.82 30.68
CA TYR A 767 7.04 22.95 30.11
C TYR A 767 8.53 22.92 30.47
N HIS A 768 8.85 22.71 31.75
CA HIS A 768 10.24 22.67 32.21
C HIS A 768 11.03 21.51 31.56
N GLU A 769 10.42 20.34 31.42
CA GLU A 769 11.06 19.19 30.78
C GLU A 769 11.28 19.44 29.28
N ILE A 770 10.30 20.02 28.60
CA ILE A 770 10.41 20.41 27.18
C ILE A 770 11.51 21.47 26.99
N SER A 771 11.58 22.47 27.87
CA SER A 771 12.61 23.53 27.84
C SER A 771 14.02 22.96 28.06
N ASP A 772 14.17 22.03 29.00
CA ASP A 772 15.45 21.35 29.27
C ASP A 772 15.89 20.49 28.08
N ILE A 773 14.96 19.77 27.44
CA ILE A 773 15.24 18.99 26.23
C ILE A 773 15.62 19.90 25.06
N ALA A 774 14.87 20.98 24.84
CA ALA A 774 15.13 21.96 23.78
C ALA A 774 16.55 22.52 23.88
N LYS A 775 16.96 22.89 25.10
CA LYS A 775 18.32 23.39 25.36
C LYS A 775 19.39 22.34 25.05
N LYS A 776 19.18 21.06 25.43
CA LYS A 776 20.12 19.97 25.12
C LYS A 776 20.27 19.74 23.61
N ILE A 777 19.17 19.83 22.86
CA ILE A 777 19.20 19.72 21.39
C ILE A 777 20.04 20.84 20.80
N GLU A 778 19.86 22.08 21.28
CA GLU A 778 20.62 23.24 20.81
C GLU A 778 22.12 23.11 21.14
N ASP A 779 22.45 22.77 22.39
CA ASP A 779 23.83 22.59 22.85
C ASP A 779 24.57 21.46 22.09
N GLY A 780 23.85 20.41 21.67
CA GLY A 780 24.41 19.24 20.98
C GLY A 780 24.52 19.36 19.45
N ARG A 781 23.82 20.33 18.83
CA ARG A 781 23.62 20.40 17.37
C ARG A 781 24.92 20.43 16.57
N GLN A 782 25.90 21.23 17.03
CA GLN A 782 27.18 21.36 16.34
C GLN A 782 28.00 20.05 16.35
N ALA A 783 27.93 19.28 17.44
CA ALA A 783 28.63 18.01 17.55
C ALA A 783 28.02 16.95 16.60
N VAL A 784 26.69 16.91 16.52
CA VAL A 784 25.94 16.07 15.56
C VAL A 784 26.38 16.35 14.13
N GLU A 785 26.38 17.64 13.74
CA GLU A 785 26.71 18.06 12.38
C GLU A 785 28.15 17.69 11.99
N GLN A 786 29.11 17.88 12.91
CA GLN A 786 30.50 17.49 12.69
C GLN A 786 30.66 15.97 12.52
N ALA A 787 29.94 15.17 13.31
CA ALA A 787 29.96 13.72 13.20
C ALA A 787 29.32 13.25 11.89
N SER A 788 28.16 13.78 11.51
CA SER A 788 27.50 13.49 10.23
C SER A 788 28.41 13.79 9.04
N ASN A 789 29.04 14.96 9.02
CA ASN A 789 29.97 15.36 7.95
C ASN A 789 31.17 14.41 7.82
N LYS A 790 31.72 13.90 8.93
CA LYS A 790 32.81 12.91 8.88
C LYS A 790 32.34 11.59 8.26
N VAL A 791 31.15 11.12 8.62
CA VAL A 791 30.56 9.90 8.06
C VAL A 791 30.36 10.07 6.55
N GLN A 792 29.75 11.18 6.14
CA GLN A 792 29.52 11.50 4.72
C GLN A 792 30.81 11.58 3.91
N GLU A 793 31.89 12.15 4.46
CA GLU A 793 33.19 12.19 3.78
C GLU A 793 33.82 10.80 3.61
N ILE A 794 33.66 9.90 4.58
CA ILE A 794 34.11 8.50 4.46
C ILE A 794 33.34 7.78 3.33
N ILE A 795 32.02 7.95 3.29
CA ILE A 795 31.17 7.38 2.23
C ILE A 795 31.60 7.93 0.86
N LYS A 796 31.78 9.24 0.75
CA LYS A 796 32.20 9.92 -0.47
C LYS A 796 33.56 9.44 -0.98
N GLN A 797 34.52 9.22 -0.07
CA GLN A 797 35.84 8.68 -0.42
C GLN A 797 35.74 7.25 -0.93
N ALA A 798 34.98 6.37 -0.26
CA ALA A 798 34.80 4.99 -0.69
C ALA A 798 34.10 4.87 -2.06
N LEU A 799 33.08 5.72 -2.31
CA LEU A 799 32.45 5.82 -3.63
C LEU A 799 33.46 6.25 -4.69
N SER A 800 34.24 7.31 -4.42
CA SER A 800 35.24 7.84 -5.35
C SER A 800 36.34 6.82 -5.68
N ASN A 801 36.81 6.05 -4.69
CA ASN A 801 37.82 5.01 -4.86
C ASN A 801 37.31 3.84 -5.71
N SER A 802 36.00 3.59 -5.70
CA SER A 802 35.32 2.63 -6.57
C SER A 802 34.94 3.22 -7.94
N ALA A 803 35.42 4.42 -8.28
CA ALA A 803 35.07 5.18 -9.48
C ALA A 803 33.55 5.41 -9.64
N ILE A 804 32.84 5.61 -8.52
CA ILE A 804 31.45 6.01 -8.48
C ILE A 804 31.40 7.50 -8.12
N GLU A 805 30.94 8.33 -9.05
CA GLU A 805 30.82 9.77 -8.84
C GLU A 805 29.60 10.06 -7.95
N LEU A 806 29.83 10.73 -6.80
CA LEU A 806 28.75 11.26 -5.97
C LEU A 806 28.36 12.64 -6.48
N LYS A 807 27.07 12.82 -6.77
CA LYS A 807 26.52 14.09 -7.27
C LYS A 807 26.68 15.21 -6.26
N ASP A 808 27.00 16.39 -6.76
CA ASP A 808 26.89 17.63 -5.98
C ASP A 808 25.41 17.99 -5.78
N LYS A 809 25.10 18.70 -4.71
CA LYS A 809 23.73 19.16 -4.41
C LYS A 809 23.12 20.05 -5.50
N PHE A 810 23.95 20.69 -6.33
CA PHE A 810 23.50 21.51 -7.46
C PHE A 810 23.45 20.75 -8.80
N ASP A 811 23.91 19.50 -8.83
CA ASP A 811 23.84 18.68 -10.04
C ASP A 811 22.41 18.15 -10.26
N SER A 812 21.76 18.62 -11.33
CA SER A 812 20.41 18.21 -11.71
C SER A 812 20.33 17.01 -12.65
N GLY A 813 21.47 16.43 -13.06
CA GLY A 813 21.51 15.24 -13.92
C GLY A 813 20.91 14.00 -13.24
N ILE A 814 20.58 12.95 -13.99
CA ILE A 814 20.08 11.70 -13.38
C ILE A 814 21.22 10.75 -13.00
N LEU A 815 22.37 10.82 -13.67
CA LEU A 815 23.50 9.90 -13.46
C LEU A 815 24.39 10.31 -12.27
N GLY A 816 25.07 9.34 -11.66
CA GLY A 816 25.96 9.52 -10.52
C GLY A 816 25.26 9.32 -9.18
N ALA A 817 25.93 8.74 -8.18
CA ALA A 817 25.34 8.39 -6.90
C ALA A 817 24.72 9.60 -6.17
N GLN A 818 23.64 9.37 -5.42
CA GLN A 818 22.98 10.36 -4.56
C GLN A 818 22.94 9.85 -3.13
N MET A 819 23.16 10.73 -2.16
CA MET A 819 23.16 10.39 -0.74
C MET A 819 22.13 11.25 0.00
N TYR A 820 21.35 10.61 0.85
CA TYR A 820 20.30 11.22 1.66
C TYR A 820 20.50 10.84 3.13
N ASP A 821 20.38 11.80 4.04
CA ASP A 821 20.30 11.55 5.47
C ASP A 821 18.84 11.24 5.82
N THR A 822 18.58 9.99 6.20
CA THR A 822 17.22 9.48 6.45
C THR A 822 16.93 9.28 7.94
N GLY A 823 17.90 9.56 8.80
CA GLY A 823 17.84 9.23 10.22
C GLY A 823 17.17 10.27 11.10
N SER A 824 16.83 9.87 12.32
CA SER A 824 16.35 10.81 13.35
C SER A 824 17.41 11.87 13.71
N THR A 825 18.69 11.51 13.58
CA THR A 825 19.83 12.41 13.76
C THR A 825 19.86 13.51 12.70
N GLY A 826 19.63 13.18 11.43
CA GLY A 826 19.52 14.15 10.34
C GLY A 826 18.32 15.09 10.47
N ARG A 827 17.24 14.64 11.11
CA ARG A 827 16.06 15.47 11.44
C ARG A 827 16.14 16.17 12.81
N HIS A 828 17.21 15.94 13.57
CA HIS A 828 17.39 16.47 14.93
C HIS A 828 16.31 16.05 15.93
N THR A 829 15.69 14.88 15.73
CA THR A 829 14.61 14.32 16.58
C THR A 829 15.13 13.25 17.57
N ASN A 830 16.43 13.27 17.88
CA ASN A 830 17.10 12.38 18.84
C ASN A 830 17.69 13.19 20.03
N LEU A 831 18.04 12.48 21.11
CA LEU A 831 18.81 13.06 22.20
C LEU A 831 20.28 13.24 21.77
N SER A 832 20.93 14.30 22.26
CA SER A 832 22.30 14.70 21.90
C SER A 832 23.38 13.67 22.25
N ASP A 833 23.08 12.67 23.08
CA ASP A 833 24.05 11.67 23.56
C ASP A 833 23.85 10.28 22.91
N ASN A 834 22.95 10.15 21.92
CA ASN A 834 22.64 8.88 21.24
C ASN A 834 22.67 9.07 19.72
N PHE A 835 23.88 9.05 19.16
CA PHE A 835 24.11 9.23 17.73
C PHE A 835 23.89 7.91 16.98
N ASP A 836 22.89 7.92 16.10
CA ASP A 836 22.55 6.83 15.19
C ASP A 836 22.38 7.45 13.80
N PHE A 837 23.26 7.10 12.86
CA PHE A 837 23.30 7.74 11.55
C PHE A 837 22.74 6.80 10.49
N ASP A 838 21.59 7.18 9.92
CA ASP A 838 20.97 6.46 8.81
C ASP A 838 21.16 7.22 7.49
N PHE A 839 21.85 6.61 6.54
CA PHE A 839 21.99 7.15 5.19
C PHE A 839 21.36 6.23 4.14
N ALA A 840 20.76 6.84 3.12
CA ALA A 840 20.38 6.14 1.89
C ALA A 840 21.26 6.61 0.73
N VAL A 841 21.92 5.68 0.05
CA VAL A 841 22.77 5.97 -1.12
C VAL A 841 22.17 5.30 -2.34
N ARG A 842 21.72 6.10 -3.31
CA ARG A 842 21.16 5.61 -4.56
C ARG A 842 22.23 5.59 -5.65
N VAL A 843 22.47 4.42 -6.23
CA VAL A 843 23.57 4.17 -7.18
C VAL A 843 23.02 3.75 -8.54
N ASP A 844 23.67 4.21 -9.61
CA ASP A 844 23.31 3.82 -10.98
C ASP A 844 23.44 2.30 -11.17
N ASP A 845 22.55 1.68 -11.94
CA ASP A 845 22.50 0.22 -12.17
C ASP A 845 23.85 -0.35 -12.60
N LYS A 846 24.52 0.33 -13.56
CA LYS A 846 25.86 -0.03 -14.08
C LYS A 846 26.98 -0.07 -13.02
N ASP A 847 26.81 0.66 -11.92
CA ASP A 847 27.80 0.79 -10.86
C ASP A 847 27.42 -0.03 -9.61
N PHE A 848 26.22 -0.61 -9.59
CA PHE A 848 25.69 -1.31 -8.42
C PHE A 848 26.50 -2.56 -8.05
N GLU A 849 27.08 -3.24 -9.04
CA GLU A 849 27.99 -4.39 -8.81
C GLU A 849 29.23 -4.03 -7.96
N LYS A 850 29.61 -2.75 -7.93
CA LYS A 850 30.77 -2.25 -7.17
C LYS A 850 30.43 -1.93 -5.72
N VAL A 851 29.14 -1.87 -5.35
CA VAL A 851 28.69 -1.50 -3.99
C VAL A 851 29.28 -2.40 -2.92
N GLY A 852 29.46 -3.70 -3.19
CA GLY A 852 30.12 -4.60 -2.24
C GLY A 852 31.56 -4.17 -1.88
N GLN A 853 32.29 -3.58 -2.83
CA GLN A 853 33.64 -3.04 -2.61
C GLN A 853 33.59 -1.75 -1.78
N VAL A 854 32.65 -0.87 -2.10
CA VAL A 854 32.38 0.36 -1.34
C VAL A 854 32.07 0.04 0.12
N VAL A 855 31.17 -0.93 0.36
CA VAL A 855 30.80 -1.38 1.71
C VAL A 855 32.02 -1.93 2.46
N ALA A 856 32.82 -2.78 1.82
CA ALA A 856 34.03 -3.32 2.45
C ALA A 856 35.03 -2.22 2.84
N GLU A 857 35.18 -1.20 2.00
CA GLU A 857 36.04 -0.06 2.28
C GLU A 857 35.53 0.82 3.42
N ILE A 858 34.22 1.08 3.46
CA ILE A 858 33.59 1.84 4.56
C ILE A 858 33.77 1.08 5.89
N ILE A 859 33.52 -0.23 5.91
CA ILE A 859 33.72 -1.07 7.11
C ILE A 859 35.17 -1.06 7.57
N ALA A 860 36.13 -1.10 6.64
CA ALA A 860 37.56 -1.01 6.98
C ALA A 860 37.94 0.34 7.61
N HIS A 861 37.31 1.44 7.17
CA HIS A 861 37.51 2.76 7.76
C HIS A 861 36.84 2.90 9.13
N PHE A 862 35.60 2.45 9.27
CA PHE A 862 34.87 2.52 10.54
C PHE A 862 35.42 1.58 11.60
N ASN A 863 35.96 0.42 11.19
CA ASN A 863 36.45 -0.62 12.10
C ASN A 863 35.46 -0.88 13.27
N PRO A 864 34.20 -1.26 12.97
CA PRO A 864 33.16 -1.43 13.98
C PRO A 864 33.43 -2.63 14.88
N GLU A 865 32.87 -2.63 16.09
CA GLU A 865 32.93 -3.80 16.98
C GLU A 865 32.11 -4.96 16.42
N GLU A 866 30.97 -4.66 15.81
CA GLU A 866 30.06 -5.63 15.21
C GLU A 866 29.63 -5.18 13.80
N ASN A 867 29.57 -6.13 12.87
CA ASN A 867 29.16 -5.90 11.48
C ASN A 867 27.93 -6.75 11.15
N GLY A 868 26.79 -6.09 10.93
CA GLY A 868 25.52 -6.73 10.54
C GLY A 868 25.16 -6.54 9.07
N SER A 869 26.14 -6.15 8.23
CA SER A 869 25.91 -5.81 6.83
C SER A 869 25.54 -7.05 6.00
N HIS A 870 24.56 -6.89 5.10
CA HIS A 870 24.09 -7.96 4.22
C HIS A 870 23.54 -7.38 2.91
N SER A 871 23.63 -8.15 1.84
CA SER A 871 22.91 -7.88 0.58
C SER A 871 21.53 -8.52 0.61
N ASP A 872 20.58 -7.95 -0.12
CA ASP A 872 19.30 -8.63 -0.35
C ASP A 872 19.46 -9.85 -1.30
N GLU A 873 18.49 -10.78 -1.28
CA GLU A 873 18.47 -11.94 -2.18
C GLU A 873 18.20 -11.54 -3.65
N GLY A 874 17.78 -10.28 -3.89
CA GLY A 874 17.44 -9.73 -5.21
C GLY A 874 18.57 -8.99 -5.92
N GLY A 875 19.68 -8.70 -5.23
CA GLY A 875 20.81 -7.95 -5.76
C GLY A 875 20.52 -6.47 -6.11
N LYS A 876 19.40 -5.90 -5.64
CA LYS A 876 18.99 -4.50 -5.92
C LYS A 876 19.18 -3.56 -4.73
N SER A 877 19.50 -4.09 -3.55
CA SER A 877 19.85 -3.31 -2.36
C SER A 877 20.97 -3.97 -1.55
N TYR A 878 21.72 -3.14 -0.85
CA TYR A 878 22.76 -3.58 0.08
C TYR A 878 22.63 -2.77 1.37
N GLN A 879 22.51 -3.46 2.50
CA GLN A 879 22.46 -2.80 3.81
C GLN A 879 23.80 -2.94 4.52
N LEU A 880 24.46 -1.82 4.80
CA LEU A 880 25.60 -1.72 5.70
C LEU A 880 25.08 -1.42 7.10
N ARG A 881 25.49 -2.23 8.09
CA ARG A 881 25.24 -1.97 9.51
C ARG A 881 26.54 -2.09 10.30
N ALA A 882 27.07 -0.95 10.72
CA ALA A 882 28.31 -0.83 11.47
C ALA A 882 28.00 -0.36 12.90
N PHE A 883 28.16 -1.25 13.87
CA PHE A 883 27.81 -0.95 15.26
C PHE A 883 29.03 -0.54 16.08
N LYS A 884 28.83 0.44 16.98
CA LYS A 884 29.83 0.98 17.91
C LYS A 884 31.13 1.44 17.25
N VAL A 885 31.00 2.25 16.21
CA VAL A 885 32.11 2.91 15.52
C VAL A 885 32.74 3.95 16.45
N SER A 886 34.04 3.82 16.71
CA SER A 886 34.81 4.72 17.56
C SER A 886 35.60 5.75 16.74
N GLY A 887 35.85 6.95 17.29
CA GLY A 887 36.72 7.97 16.69
C GLY A 887 36.02 8.98 15.77
N ILE A 888 34.71 8.84 15.57
CA ILE A 888 33.88 9.81 14.82
C ILE A 888 33.32 10.88 15.76
N ALA A 889 32.67 10.45 16.83
CA ALA A 889 32.17 11.27 17.93
C ALA A 889 32.88 10.94 19.25
N ASN A 890 32.50 11.61 20.34
CA ASN A 890 33.06 11.37 21.68
C ASN A 890 32.66 10.00 22.25
N GLU A 891 31.45 9.54 21.93
CA GLU A 891 30.93 8.22 22.28
C GLU A 891 30.87 7.33 21.02
N PRO A 892 30.92 5.99 21.15
CA PRO A 892 30.70 5.08 20.04
C PRO A 892 29.33 5.31 19.38
N ILE A 893 29.28 5.21 18.06
CA ILE A 893 28.07 5.49 17.27
C ILE A 893 27.69 4.29 16.40
N ASP A 894 26.41 4.18 16.07
CA ASP A 894 25.93 3.22 15.08
C ASP A 894 25.74 3.93 13.72
N VAL A 895 26.10 3.25 12.63
CA VAL A 895 25.99 3.77 11.27
C VAL A 895 25.32 2.72 10.39
N ASP A 896 24.13 3.06 9.90
CA ASP A 896 23.34 2.27 8.97
C ASP A 896 23.31 2.97 7.61
N ILE A 897 23.72 2.27 6.56
CA ILE A 897 23.71 2.79 5.18
C ILE A 897 22.97 1.83 4.29
N THR A 898 21.90 2.29 3.65
CA THR A 898 21.16 1.52 2.66
C THR A 898 21.55 1.96 1.26
N PHE A 899 22.25 1.10 0.53
CA PHE A 899 22.53 1.28 -0.88
C PHE A 899 21.37 0.70 -1.69
N VAL A 900 20.80 1.50 -2.59
CA VAL A 900 19.67 1.07 -3.43
C VAL A 900 19.98 1.39 -4.89
N ASN A 901 19.64 0.46 -5.78
CA ASN A 901 19.74 0.71 -7.21
C ASN A 901 18.74 1.80 -7.63
N LYS A 902 19.16 2.74 -8.47
CA LYS A 902 18.29 3.80 -8.99
C LYS A 902 17.18 3.33 -9.92
N SER A 903 17.22 2.12 -10.44
CA SER A 903 16.06 1.53 -11.14
C SER A 903 14.91 1.20 -10.17
N SER A 904 15.19 1.04 -8.88
CA SER A 904 14.15 0.82 -7.86
C SER A 904 13.31 2.09 -7.67
N PRO A 905 11.97 1.99 -7.51
CA PRO A 905 11.09 3.13 -7.32
C PRO A 905 11.51 4.03 -6.15
N ASP A 906 11.53 5.35 -6.39
CA ASP A 906 11.78 6.36 -5.38
C ASP A 906 10.47 6.80 -4.72
N VAL A 907 10.13 6.18 -3.59
CA VAL A 907 8.91 6.54 -2.87
C VAL A 907 9.23 7.67 -1.89
N PHE A 908 8.54 8.81 -2.02
CA PHE A 908 8.57 9.87 -1.02
C PHE A 908 7.94 9.38 0.28
N GLY A 909 8.76 8.79 1.14
CA GLY A 909 8.30 8.15 2.37
C GLY A 909 8.10 9.12 3.53
N SER A 910 7.57 8.59 4.63
CA SER A 910 7.25 9.33 5.85
C SER A 910 8.44 10.10 6.44
N HIS A 911 9.67 9.62 6.24
CA HIS A 911 10.90 10.29 6.68
C HIS A 911 11.10 11.65 5.97
N GLY A 912 10.92 11.68 4.65
CA GLY A 912 11.00 12.90 3.86
C GLY A 912 9.87 13.87 4.22
N ALA A 913 8.66 13.35 4.39
CA ALA A 913 7.50 14.14 4.80
C ALA A 913 7.69 14.81 6.19
N ALA A 914 8.18 14.05 7.18
CA ALA A 914 8.47 14.61 8.51
C ALA A 914 9.56 15.69 8.45
N GLY A 915 10.62 15.46 7.67
CA GLY A 915 11.68 16.44 7.46
C GLY A 915 11.17 17.75 6.82
N GLU A 916 10.37 17.64 5.75
CA GLU A 916 9.79 18.81 5.07
C GLU A 916 8.82 19.57 5.98
N LYS A 917 7.97 18.88 6.76
CA LYS A 917 7.08 19.53 7.74
C LYS A 917 7.85 20.29 8.82
N LEU A 918 8.94 19.70 9.33
CA LEU A 918 9.80 20.33 10.33
C LEU A 918 10.50 21.58 9.77
N GLU A 919 11.01 21.50 8.55
CA GLU A 919 11.61 22.65 7.86
C GLU A 919 10.56 23.73 7.56
N HIS A 920 9.35 23.35 7.15
CA HIS A 920 8.24 24.27 6.96
C HIS A 920 7.88 25.02 8.25
N ILE A 921 7.85 24.34 9.41
CA ILE A 921 7.66 25.00 10.71
C ILE A 921 8.77 26.03 10.96
N LYS A 922 10.04 25.64 10.76
CA LYS A 922 11.19 26.53 10.95
C LYS A 922 11.10 27.77 10.07
N GLN A 923 10.74 27.61 8.79
CA GLN A 923 10.65 28.71 7.83
C GLN A 923 9.46 29.64 8.09
N THR A 924 8.30 29.08 8.48
CA THR A 924 7.05 29.86 8.60
C THR A 924 6.77 30.37 10.01
N GLN A 925 7.26 29.70 11.04
CA GLN A 925 6.95 29.96 12.45
C GLN A 925 8.19 30.24 13.31
N GLY A 926 9.40 30.03 12.78
CA GLY A 926 10.67 30.40 13.40
C GLY A 926 11.34 29.30 14.23
N GLU A 927 12.56 29.59 14.67
CA GLU A 927 13.46 28.63 15.34
C GLU A 927 12.93 28.14 16.69
N ASP A 928 12.25 29.01 17.45
CA ASP A 928 11.70 28.66 18.77
C ASP A 928 10.58 27.61 18.65
N ALA A 929 9.67 27.79 17.69
CA ALA A 929 8.60 26.82 17.43
C ALA A 929 9.17 25.50 16.93
N TYR A 930 10.11 25.55 15.99
CA TYR A 930 10.82 24.37 15.49
C TYR A 930 11.48 23.57 16.63
N THR A 931 12.25 24.24 17.48
CA THR A 931 12.96 23.61 18.60
C THR A 931 12.00 23.05 19.65
N SER A 932 10.89 23.74 19.92
CA SER A 932 9.84 23.25 20.82
C SER A 932 9.19 21.96 20.31
N VAL A 933 8.92 21.87 18.99
CA VAL A 933 8.37 20.66 18.38
C VAL A 933 9.35 19.49 18.46
N LEU A 934 10.64 19.72 18.17
CA LEU A 934 11.67 18.69 18.33
C LEU A 934 11.73 18.17 19.76
N ALA A 935 11.68 19.07 20.75
CA ALA A 935 11.68 18.70 22.16
C ALA A 935 10.44 17.88 22.55
N ASN A 936 9.26 18.22 22.04
CA ASN A 936 8.04 17.43 22.22
C ASN A 936 8.14 16.02 21.61
N ILE A 937 8.74 15.89 20.42
CA ILE A 937 9.00 14.58 19.79
C ILE A 937 9.93 13.73 20.67
N VAL A 938 11.03 14.32 21.14
CA VAL A 938 12.01 13.64 21.99
C VAL A 938 11.40 13.23 23.34
N LEU A 939 10.58 14.09 23.94
CA LEU A 939 9.81 13.79 25.15
C LEU A 939 8.89 12.58 24.93
N ALA A 940 8.09 12.59 23.85
CA ALA A 940 7.18 11.49 23.54
C ALA A 940 7.92 10.17 23.34
N LYS A 941 9.04 10.16 22.60
CA LYS A 941 9.90 8.97 22.45
C LYS A 941 10.41 8.48 23.81
N THR A 942 10.78 9.39 24.71
CA THR A 942 11.28 9.06 26.06
C THR A 942 10.18 8.41 26.91
N VAL A 943 8.97 8.98 26.93
CA VAL A 943 7.81 8.45 27.65
C VAL A 943 7.45 7.06 27.13
N LEU A 944 7.37 6.88 25.81
CA LEU A 944 7.04 5.59 25.19
C LEU A 944 8.10 4.53 25.47
N LYS A 945 9.39 4.91 25.52
CA LYS A 945 10.48 4.00 25.87
C LYS A 945 10.39 3.55 27.33
N GLN A 946 10.05 4.46 28.25
CA GLN A 946 9.82 4.12 29.65
C GLN A 946 8.58 3.23 29.85
N GLY A 947 7.56 3.41 29.01
CA GLY A 947 6.32 2.63 29.03
C GLY A 947 6.35 1.35 28.19
N GLU A 948 7.52 0.91 27.69
CA GLU A 948 7.66 -0.28 26.84
C GLU A 948 6.71 -0.28 25.63
N ALA A 949 6.51 0.87 25.00
CA ALA A 949 5.65 1.06 23.82
C ALA A 949 6.39 1.68 22.61
N TYR A 950 7.71 1.85 22.71
CA TYR A 950 8.57 2.41 21.66
C TYR A 950 9.30 1.32 20.87
N LYS A 951 9.23 1.42 19.53
CA LYS A 951 9.68 0.39 18.56
C LYS A 951 8.92 -0.94 18.74
N LYS A 952 9.02 -1.82 17.73
CA LYS A 952 8.20 -3.03 17.64
C LYS A 952 8.59 -4.03 18.75
N LEU A 953 7.64 -4.32 19.66
CA LEU A 953 7.73 -5.36 20.70
C LEU A 953 6.71 -6.48 20.41
N GLU A 954 6.79 -7.61 21.12
CA GLU A 954 5.87 -8.75 20.95
C GLU A 954 4.39 -8.37 21.06
N HIS A 955 4.06 -7.31 21.80
CA HIS A 955 2.69 -6.83 22.04
C HIS A 955 2.34 -5.56 21.25
N GLY A 956 3.17 -5.15 20.29
CA GLY A 956 3.01 -3.92 19.51
C GLY A 956 3.75 -2.71 20.10
N GLY A 957 3.98 -1.69 19.27
CA GLY A 957 4.69 -0.46 19.65
C GLY A 957 4.83 0.49 18.47
N ILE A 958 5.05 1.79 18.74
CA ILE A 958 5.15 2.83 17.71
C ILE A 958 6.62 3.08 17.34
N GLY A 959 6.92 3.02 16.04
CA GLY A 959 8.26 3.30 15.51
C GLY A 959 8.65 4.77 15.64
N GLY A 960 9.95 5.07 15.56
CA GLY A 960 10.46 6.45 15.69
C GLY A 960 9.83 7.44 14.73
N ILE A 961 9.68 7.07 13.44
CA ILE A 961 9.01 7.89 12.44
C ILE A 961 7.50 8.00 12.66
N GLY A 962 6.89 6.97 13.26
CA GLY A 962 5.48 7.01 13.67
C GLY A 962 5.24 8.04 14.77
N VAL A 963 6.14 8.11 15.76
CA VAL A 963 6.07 9.14 16.81
C VAL A 963 6.21 10.54 16.22
N GLU A 964 7.16 10.75 15.30
CA GLU A 964 7.36 12.05 14.64
C GLU A 964 6.09 12.52 13.92
N ASN A 965 5.49 11.66 13.09
CA ASN A 965 4.25 12.01 12.38
C ASN A 965 3.08 12.22 13.35
N TRP A 966 2.93 11.35 14.35
CA TRP A 966 1.88 11.49 15.37
C TRP A 966 1.95 12.82 16.10
N ILE A 967 3.15 13.27 16.50
CA ILE A 967 3.31 14.58 17.15
C ILE A 967 3.03 15.72 16.15
N LEU A 968 3.53 15.64 14.92
CA LEU A 968 3.30 16.68 13.89
C LEU A 968 1.81 16.83 13.54
N GLU A 969 1.07 15.72 13.42
CA GLU A 969 -0.39 15.70 13.20
C GLU A 969 -1.16 16.33 14.36
N ASN A 970 -0.63 16.22 15.58
CA ASN A 970 -1.21 16.81 16.78
C ASN A 970 -0.55 18.16 17.12
N LYS A 971 -0.36 18.99 16.08
CA LYS A 971 0.13 20.37 16.17
C LYS A 971 1.52 20.51 16.78
N GLY A 972 2.37 19.49 16.64
CA GLY A 972 3.71 19.48 17.19
C GLY A 972 3.76 19.38 18.73
N ASN A 973 2.65 19.02 19.38
CA ASN A 973 2.52 19.04 20.84
C ASN A 973 2.28 17.64 21.41
N ALA A 974 3.12 17.21 22.35
CA ALA A 974 3.03 15.87 22.92
C ALA A 974 1.75 15.67 23.74
N ILE A 975 1.33 16.66 24.53
CA ILE A 975 0.14 16.55 25.38
C ILE A 975 -1.11 16.37 24.50
N GLU A 976 -1.26 17.19 23.45
CA GLU A 976 -2.38 17.04 22.52
C GLU A 976 -2.39 15.67 21.84
N ALA A 977 -1.22 15.17 21.44
CA ALA A 977 -1.08 13.83 20.86
C ALA A 977 -1.55 12.72 21.81
N PHE A 978 -1.07 12.72 23.06
CA PHE A 978 -1.48 11.74 24.07
C PHE A 978 -2.97 11.87 24.45
N GLN A 979 -3.51 13.09 24.49
CA GLN A 979 -4.95 13.30 24.72
C GLN A 979 -5.80 12.80 23.55
N SER A 980 -5.36 13.05 22.31
CA SER A 980 -6.00 12.56 21.09
C SER A 980 -6.05 11.03 21.07
N PHE A 981 -4.94 10.38 21.40
CA PHE A 981 -4.90 8.93 21.59
C PHE A 981 -5.83 8.48 22.72
N TYR A 982 -5.80 9.13 23.88
CA TYR A 982 -6.66 8.77 25.01
C TYR A 982 -8.15 8.84 24.64
N ARG A 983 -8.58 9.90 23.94
CA ARG A 983 -9.97 10.07 23.48
C ARG A 983 -10.37 9.04 22.42
N SER A 984 -9.43 8.60 21.58
CA SER A 984 -9.69 7.63 20.52
C SER A 984 -9.69 6.19 21.04
N ALA A 985 -8.85 5.91 22.04
CA ALA A 985 -8.73 4.60 22.65
C ALA A 985 -9.85 4.30 23.67
N HIS A 986 -10.61 5.30 24.12
CA HIS A 986 -11.66 5.09 25.12
C HIS A 986 -13.03 5.52 24.59
N ASP A 987 -14.07 4.80 24.98
CA ASP A 987 -15.45 5.19 24.73
C ASP A 987 -15.86 6.44 25.53
N LYS A 988 -17.11 6.91 25.34
CA LYS A 988 -17.65 8.09 26.05
C LYS A 988 -17.69 7.95 27.58
N SER A 989 -17.52 6.74 28.11
CA SER A 989 -17.44 6.44 29.54
C SER A 989 -16.01 6.40 30.08
N GLY A 990 -15.01 6.52 29.21
CA GLY A 990 -13.59 6.40 29.57
C GLY A 990 -13.15 4.95 29.73
N THR A 991 -13.84 4.00 29.09
CA THR A 991 -13.45 2.58 29.05
C THR A 991 -12.73 2.29 27.74
N LEU A 992 -11.58 1.60 27.82
CA LEU A 992 -10.82 1.11 26.65
C LEU A 992 -11.68 0.24 25.72
#